data_AF-W4M3M3-F1
#
_entry.id   AF-W4M3M3-F1
#
_cell.length_a   1.000
_cell.length_b   1.000
_cell.length_c   1.000
_cell.angle_alpha   90.00
_cell.angle_beta   90.00
_cell.angle_gamma   90.00
#
_symmetry.space_group_name_H-M   'P 1'
#
loop_
_entity.id
_entity.type
_entity.pdbx_description
1 polymer ?
#
loop_
_entity_poly.entity_id
_entity_poly.type
_entity_poly.pdbx_seq_one_letter_code
_entity_poly.pdbx_strand_id
1 'polypeptide(L)'
;MQHIQQPVDRLIPDHLYKILQREFGDHSLIYELFDNFLSHEDYDRDFVSQLFSISKGVDTHAWEIRKIAMLMLEKQILNIPIDDIDEYDFIYSQLDIKRERSLKESLLKEGYSITDLHGFSSEFRERLAGSARVHQNMQGLNTSECALEDFIEQSRQACKLSLARYLFTPDEVVAEILKQVRVSRGVKVPLTGEHPYVNEEAEHALAQLPDFEATVLRQLYDAAKIYWVSEATPSTLNALVEYPLTTVVLVVKLPGSDIEFELKRAGTRSYRRPIDVRYVYEGKPVAPTHRFHGANMGWLVHWEAGAAAILSQLYRLVHGCEAPVSRTIGSTSIYTIPIDGDEAHILKYFTDAQTFGEGFDEMREAMEQTIAAFRRERDWDPPPVPEALGLTVQFCTQVTPKQAYLTGTSSFRLDQLADYLGSDGPQRYFEPLGKPAYRRDEARRFADALLEEILGVYTPPAVEYDHYAQYVEAAFAVPQNRARANHWYVSMMRQIGTFWGALLGFRAGSNGESFVARNVGLKRVWEQGQWRVKMIFMDHDNLHIIGKTIRNFHPYYPVSYMFQDEKYVFGGGVGTHYRKGGVAILERLYRIDRAVSAQGRREVYDAMEAAYRTTQQAIVNNPELQTFFFPSFVQRLRDWDTIISRYLPLRHDPARVEAWREETRQFLYAKDYSEQLTGEYIKTIELYSDFLARYEFLYTSK
;
A
#
# COMPACT_ATOMS: atom_id res chain seq x y z
N MET A 1 -36.45 33.19 -0.24
CA MET A 1 -35.84 33.07 -1.57
C MET A 1 -35.87 34.44 -2.22
N GLN A 2 -34.80 35.22 -2.06
CA GLN A 2 -34.62 36.47 -2.80
C GLN A 2 -34.04 36.08 -4.16
N HIS A 3 -34.75 36.42 -5.25
CA HIS A 3 -34.20 36.36 -6.60
C HIS A 3 -33.06 37.37 -6.69
N ILE A 4 -31.82 36.90 -6.59
CA ILE A 4 -30.64 37.68 -6.97
C ILE A 4 -30.75 37.88 -8.49
N GLN A 5 -30.76 39.15 -8.92
CA GLN A 5 -30.70 39.52 -10.33
C GLN A 5 -29.46 38.87 -10.95
N GLN A 6 -29.68 38.07 -12.01
CA GLN A 6 -28.59 37.50 -12.80
C GLN A 6 -27.70 38.65 -13.33
N PRO A 7 -26.37 38.59 -13.14
CA PRO A 7 -25.47 39.54 -13.78
C PRO A 7 -25.62 39.45 -15.30
N VAL A 8 -25.71 40.61 -15.95
CA VAL A 8 -26.15 40.76 -17.35
C VAL A 8 -25.09 40.30 -18.36
N ASP A 9 -23.85 40.00 -17.93
CA ASP A 9 -22.74 39.56 -18.78
C ASP A 9 -22.11 38.24 -18.26
N ARG A 10 -22.84 37.11 -18.32
CA ARG A 10 -22.29 35.78 -17.98
C ARG A 10 -21.98 34.99 -19.26
N LEU A 11 -20.75 34.50 -19.42
CA LEU A 11 -20.36 33.64 -20.55
C LEU A 11 -20.63 32.16 -20.28
N ILE A 12 -20.63 31.72 -19.00
CA ILE A 12 -20.92 30.32 -18.64
C ILE A 12 -22.32 29.90 -19.16
N PRO A 13 -22.45 28.83 -19.94
CA PRO A 13 -23.74 28.29 -20.36
C PRO A 13 -24.66 27.88 -19.19
N ASP A 14 -25.97 28.01 -19.37
CA ASP A 14 -26.97 27.73 -18.31
C ASP A 14 -26.92 26.32 -17.72
N HIS A 15 -26.60 25.32 -18.56
CA HIS A 15 -26.49 23.94 -18.10
C HIS A 15 -25.30 23.75 -17.14
N LEU A 16 -24.15 24.36 -17.45
CA LEU A 16 -22.95 24.31 -16.59
C LEU A 16 -23.12 25.13 -15.32
N TYR A 17 -23.74 26.30 -15.42
CA TYR A 17 -23.97 27.15 -14.25
C TYR A 17 -24.82 26.45 -13.17
N LYS A 18 -25.85 25.69 -13.57
CA LYS A 18 -26.67 24.92 -12.62
C LYS A 18 -25.86 23.90 -11.85
N ILE A 19 -24.86 23.28 -12.49
CA ILE A 19 -23.94 22.34 -11.84
C ILE A 19 -23.07 23.11 -10.84
N LEU A 20 -22.45 24.22 -11.26
CA LEU A 20 -21.61 25.03 -10.37
C LEU A 20 -22.40 25.53 -9.15
N GLN A 21 -23.63 25.99 -9.35
CA GLN A 21 -24.51 26.41 -8.27
C GLN A 21 -24.87 25.28 -7.31
N ARG A 22 -25.06 24.06 -7.84
CA ARG A 22 -25.31 22.87 -7.01
C ARG A 22 -24.08 22.48 -6.19
N GLU A 23 -22.90 22.50 -6.80
CA GLU A 23 -21.65 22.01 -6.17
C GLU A 23 -20.99 23.04 -5.25
N PHE A 24 -21.13 24.34 -5.53
CA PHE A 24 -20.40 25.41 -4.85
C PHE A 24 -21.31 26.54 -4.31
N GLY A 25 -22.63 26.47 -4.45
CA GLY A 25 -23.53 27.51 -3.93
C GLY A 25 -23.22 28.90 -4.50
N ASP A 26 -23.23 29.94 -3.65
CA ASP A 26 -23.05 31.33 -4.08
C ASP A 26 -21.58 31.83 -4.01
N HIS A 27 -20.60 30.93 -4.13
CA HIS A 27 -19.18 31.30 -4.14
C HIS A 27 -18.79 32.06 -5.42
N SER A 28 -18.87 33.41 -5.40
CA SER A 28 -18.64 34.30 -6.56
C SER A 28 -17.35 34.00 -7.33
N LEU A 29 -16.25 33.74 -6.62
CA LEU A 29 -14.94 33.43 -7.22
C LEU A 29 -14.97 32.17 -8.10
N ILE A 30 -15.77 31.16 -7.75
CA ILE A 30 -15.91 29.95 -8.59
C ILE A 30 -16.50 30.31 -9.96
N TYR A 31 -17.52 31.17 -9.97
CA TYR A 31 -18.14 31.60 -11.21
C TYR A 31 -17.18 32.43 -12.05
N GLU A 32 -16.43 33.34 -11.45
CA GLU A 32 -15.39 34.11 -12.15
C GLU A 32 -14.32 33.18 -12.76
N LEU A 33 -13.84 32.21 -11.99
CA LEU A 33 -12.84 31.25 -12.45
C LEU A 33 -13.34 30.41 -13.63
N PHE A 34 -14.57 29.92 -13.58
CA PHE A 34 -15.13 29.13 -14.68
C PHE A 34 -15.49 29.98 -15.90
N ASP A 35 -15.94 31.23 -15.72
CA ASP A 35 -16.21 32.14 -16.83
C ASP A 35 -14.92 32.40 -17.62
N ASN A 36 -13.82 32.65 -16.91
CA ASN A 36 -12.50 32.85 -17.52
C ASN A 36 -11.92 31.53 -18.07
N PHE A 37 -11.99 30.43 -17.32
CA PHE A 37 -11.46 29.13 -17.77
C PHE A 37 -12.15 28.60 -19.02
N LEU A 38 -13.47 28.79 -19.15
CA LEU A 38 -14.23 28.30 -20.30
C LEU A 38 -14.14 29.22 -21.52
N SER A 39 -13.68 30.46 -21.37
CA SER A 39 -13.47 31.40 -22.47
C SER A 39 -12.10 31.21 -23.16
N HIS A 40 -11.13 30.62 -22.46
CA HIS A 40 -9.79 30.33 -23.00
C HIS A 40 -9.67 28.90 -23.53
N GLU A 41 -9.61 28.75 -24.85
CA GLU A 41 -9.27 27.46 -25.49
C GLU A 41 -7.75 27.20 -25.48
N ASP A 42 -6.95 28.26 -25.60
CA ASP A 42 -5.49 28.25 -25.62
C ASP A 42 -4.88 28.62 -24.25
N TYR A 43 -3.54 28.59 -24.17
CA TYR A 43 -2.79 29.07 -23.01
C TYR A 43 -2.93 30.59 -22.84
N ASP A 44 -3.24 31.04 -21.62
CA ASP A 44 -3.22 32.45 -21.24
C ASP A 44 -2.38 32.70 -19.97
N ARG A 45 -1.32 33.50 -20.11
CA ARG A 45 -0.34 33.74 -19.03
C ARG A 45 -0.92 34.54 -17.86
N ASP A 46 -1.79 35.50 -18.14
CA ASP A 46 -2.36 36.37 -17.11
C ASP A 46 -3.35 35.56 -16.24
N PHE A 47 -4.17 34.74 -16.88
CA PHE A 47 -5.04 33.80 -16.20
C PHE A 47 -4.26 32.74 -15.42
N VAL A 48 -3.17 32.19 -15.99
CA VAL A 48 -2.26 31.29 -15.27
C VAL A 48 -1.66 31.96 -14.03
N SER A 49 -1.29 33.24 -14.12
CA SER A 49 -0.80 34.01 -12.97
C SER A 49 -1.87 34.17 -11.89
N GLN A 50 -3.12 34.43 -12.28
CA GLN A 50 -4.28 34.44 -11.37
C GLN A 50 -4.46 33.07 -10.68
N LEU A 51 -4.42 31.98 -11.45
CA LEU A 51 -4.56 30.62 -10.92
C LEU A 51 -3.43 30.27 -9.94
N PHE A 52 -2.19 30.70 -10.18
CA PHE A 52 -1.10 30.55 -9.22
C PHE A 52 -1.37 31.30 -7.92
N SER A 53 -1.81 32.56 -7.99
CA SER A 53 -2.13 33.36 -6.80
C SER A 53 -3.18 32.67 -5.94
N ILE A 54 -4.27 32.21 -6.58
CA ILE A 54 -5.36 31.50 -5.91
C ILE A 54 -4.86 30.19 -5.31
N SER A 55 -4.16 29.37 -6.10
CA SER A 55 -3.71 28.04 -5.68
C SER A 55 -2.70 28.09 -4.52
N LYS A 56 -1.82 29.10 -4.49
CA LYS A 56 -0.88 29.34 -3.38
C LYS A 56 -1.56 29.87 -2.11
N GLY A 57 -2.81 30.32 -2.21
CA GLY A 57 -3.60 30.77 -1.06
C GLY A 57 -3.19 32.15 -0.53
N VAL A 58 -2.66 33.03 -1.39
CA VAL A 58 -2.21 34.39 -1.00
C VAL A 58 -3.33 35.17 -0.28
N ASP A 59 -4.59 34.95 -0.67
CA ASP A 59 -5.78 35.61 -0.08
C ASP A 59 -6.62 34.69 0.81
N THR A 60 -6.02 33.66 1.43
CA THR A 60 -6.71 32.72 2.35
C THR A 60 -7.91 31.97 1.76
N HIS A 61 -7.92 31.76 0.44
CA HIS A 61 -8.99 31.05 -0.24
C HIS A 61 -9.23 29.64 0.33
N ALA A 62 -10.49 29.21 0.33
CA ALA A 62 -10.88 27.90 0.79
C ALA A 62 -10.14 26.78 0.02
N TRP A 63 -9.79 25.72 0.74
CA TRP A 63 -9.03 24.57 0.19
C TRP A 63 -9.61 24.00 -1.10
N GLU A 64 -10.94 23.86 -1.16
CA GLU A 64 -11.64 23.35 -2.35
C GLU A 64 -11.51 24.28 -3.58
N ILE A 65 -11.49 25.60 -3.36
CA ILE A 65 -11.29 26.59 -4.44
C ILE A 65 -9.85 26.52 -4.96
N ARG A 66 -8.88 26.34 -4.06
CA ARG A 66 -7.47 26.17 -4.45
C ARG A 66 -7.28 24.92 -5.30
N LYS A 67 -7.90 23.79 -4.92
CA LYS A 67 -7.80 22.54 -5.69
C LYS A 67 -8.41 22.65 -7.10
N ILE A 68 -9.56 23.29 -7.27
CA ILE A 68 -10.15 23.48 -8.62
C ILE A 68 -9.26 24.41 -9.47
N ALA A 69 -8.70 25.47 -8.89
CA ALA A 69 -7.76 26.36 -9.58
C ALA A 69 -6.48 25.62 -10.00
N MET A 70 -5.96 24.70 -9.19
CA MET A 70 -4.82 23.85 -9.55
C MET A 70 -5.15 22.95 -10.74
N LEU A 71 -6.34 22.35 -10.80
CA LEU A 71 -6.73 21.51 -11.94
C LEU A 71 -6.91 22.33 -13.23
N MET A 72 -7.44 23.55 -13.13
CA MET A 72 -7.49 24.50 -14.25
C MET A 72 -6.07 24.90 -14.71
N LEU A 73 -5.15 25.10 -13.76
CA LEU A 73 -3.76 25.44 -14.04
C LEU A 73 -3.04 24.29 -14.77
N GLU A 74 -3.28 23.04 -14.37
CA GLU A 74 -2.77 21.87 -15.11
C GLU A 74 -3.23 21.87 -16.56
N LYS A 75 -4.53 22.15 -16.81
CA LYS A 75 -5.07 22.23 -18.16
C LYS A 75 -4.42 23.35 -18.97
N GLN A 76 -4.24 24.54 -18.40
CA GLN A 76 -3.58 25.66 -19.06
C GLN A 76 -2.12 25.34 -19.41
N ILE A 77 -1.37 24.70 -18.50
CA ILE A 77 0.00 24.26 -18.77
C ILE A 77 0.04 23.20 -19.89
N LEU A 78 -0.94 22.31 -19.95
CA LEU A 78 -1.07 21.34 -21.05
C LEU A 78 -1.37 21.99 -22.41
N ASN A 79 -1.73 23.28 -22.46
CA ASN A 79 -1.89 24.02 -23.71
C ASN A 79 -0.59 24.71 -24.18
N ILE A 80 0.46 24.76 -23.34
CA ILE A 80 1.76 25.32 -23.73
C ILE A 80 2.43 24.39 -24.77
N PRO A 81 2.92 24.91 -25.91
CA PRO A 81 3.72 24.14 -26.85
C PRO A 81 4.99 23.60 -26.19
N ILE A 82 5.37 22.34 -26.48
CA ILE A 82 6.53 21.71 -25.80
C ILE A 82 7.86 22.45 -26.02
N ASP A 83 7.98 23.14 -27.16
CA ASP A 83 9.17 23.90 -27.54
C ASP A 83 9.18 25.33 -26.96
N ASP A 84 8.11 25.77 -26.26
CA ASP A 84 8.03 27.07 -25.61
C ASP A 84 8.69 27.03 -24.22
N ILE A 85 10.01 26.92 -24.26
CA ILE A 85 10.84 26.77 -23.07
C ILE A 85 10.77 28.01 -22.16
N ASP A 86 10.56 29.20 -22.71
CA ASP A 86 10.45 30.43 -21.92
C ASP A 86 9.19 30.43 -21.04
N GLU A 87 8.07 29.90 -21.55
CA GLU A 87 6.86 29.75 -20.73
C GLU A 87 7.01 28.64 -19.70
N TYR A 88 7.61 27.49 -20.04
CA TYR A 88 7.93 26.47 -19.03
C TYR A 88 8.87 27.01 -17.94
N ASP A 89 9.84 27.85 -18.30
CA ASP A 89 10.74 28.49 -17.35
C ASP A 89 9.99 29.35 -16.32
N PHE A 90 9.00 30.10 -16.79
CA PHE A 90 8.10 30.87 -15.94
C PHE A 90 7.27 29.96 -15.02
N ILE A 91 6.67 28.89 -15.55
CA ILE A 91 5.92 27.91 -14.75
C ILE A 91 6.79 27.31 -13.64
N TYR A 92 8.02 26.88 -13.95
CA TYR A 92 8.93 26.27 -12.98
C TYR A 92 9.44 27.23 -11.92
N SER A 93 9.60 28.50 -12.29
CA SER A 93 9.89 29.57 -11.33
C SER A 93 8.71 29.80 -10.39
N GLN A 94 7.47 29.78 -10.91
CA GLN A 94 6.27 29.92 -10.08
C GLN A 94 6.04 28.74 -9.14
N LEU A 95 6.39 27.52 -9.55
CA LEU A 95 6.32 26.32 -8.71
C LEU A 95 7.47 26.19 -7.70
N ASP A 96 8.45 27.10 -7.72
CA ASP A 96 9.70 26.98 -6.97
C ASP A 96 10.37 25.60 -7.16
N ILE A 97 10.45 25.10 -8.40
CA ILE A 97 11.20 23.87 -8.70
C ILE A 97 12.50 24.14 -9.45
N LYS A 98 12.81 25.42 -9.66
CA LYS A 98 14.01 25.92 -10.33
C LYS A 98 14.78 26.88 -9.42
N ARG A 99 16.11 26.87 -9.49
CA ARG A 99 17.00 27.88 -8.90
C ARG A 99 17.83 28.50 -10.01
N GLU A 100 17.78 29.83 -10.14
CA GLU A 100 18.47 30.60 -11.19
C GLU A 100 18.22 30.06 -12.60
N ARG A 101 19.07 29.16 -13.10
CA ARG A 101 19.01 28.56 -14.44
C ARG A 101 18.84 27.04 -14.45
N SER A 102 18.78 26.37 -13.30
CA SER A 102 18.72 24.90 -13.21
C SER A 102 17.55 24.41 -12.36
N LEU A 103 16.93 23.30 -12.78
CA LEU A 103 15.92 22.60 -11.99
C LEU A 103 16.54 21.95 -10.75
N LYS A 104 15.77 21.81 -9.67
CA LYS A 104 16.24 21.21 -8.41
C LYS A 104 16.51 19.72 -8.61
N GLU A 105 17.67 19.23 -8.15
CA GLU A 105 18.03 17.80 -8.21
C GLU A 105 17.06 16.91 -7.42
N SER A 106 16.40 17.46 -6.40
CA SER A 106 15.37 16.77 -5.61
C SER A 106 14.20 16.24 -6.46
N LEU A 107 13.97 16.80 -7.65
CA LEU A 107 12.95 16.30 -8.60
C LEU A 107 13.22 14.85 -9.03
N LEU A 108 14.47 14.38 -9.01
CA LEU A 108 14.77 12.98 -9.33
C LEU A 108 14.13 12.01 -8.31
N LYS A 109 14.00 12.41 -7.04
CA LYS A 109 13.30 11.63 -6.02
C LYS A 109 11.79 11.56 -6.26
N GLU A 110 11.26 12.50 -7.04
CA GLU A 110 9.85 12.55 -7.41
C GLU A 110 9.49 11.63 -8.60
N GLY A 111 10.49 10.93 -9.14
CA GLY A 111 10.33 9.96 -10.23
C GLY A 111 10.69 10.48 -11.61
N TYR A 112 11.08 11.75 -11.76
CA TYR A 112 11.64 12.27 -13.00
C TYR A 112 13.00 11.63 -13.30
N SER A 113 13.33 11.43 -14.57
CA SER A 113 14.60 10.83 -14.98
C SER A 113 15.67 11.86 -15.37
N ILE A 114 15.25 13.10 -15.61
CA ILE A 114 16.10 14.18 -16.12
C ILE A 114 15.75 15.53 -15.48
N THR A 115 16.73 16.41 -15.35
CA THR A 115 16.59 17.78 -14.82
C THR A 115 17.08 18.86 -15.79
N ASP A 116 17.42 18.47 -17.02
CA ASP A 116 17.54 19.40 -18.14
C ASP A 116 16.14 19.97 -18.45
N LEU A 117 16.09 21.26 -18.77
CA LEU A 117 14.83 21.99 -18.91
C LEU A 117 13.93 21.38 -20.00
N HIS A 118 14.48 21.07 -21.18
CA HIS A 118 13.67 20.58 -22.31
C HIS A 118 13.17 19.15 -22.07
N GLY A 119 14.06 18.22 -21.69
CA GLY A 119 13.69 16.86 -21.36
C GLY A 119 12.72 16.78 -20.18
N PHE A 120 12.94 17.61 -19.15
CA PHE A 120 12.03 17.71 -18.01
C PHE A 120 10.66 18.23 -18.42
N SER A 121 10.56 19.19 -19.33
CA SER A 121 9.26 19.68 -19.83
C SER A 121 8.41 18.60 -20.46
N SER A 122 9.03 17.66 -21.18
CA SER A 122 8.32 16.49 -21.72
C SER A 122 7.78 15.60 -20.60
N GLU A 123 8.63 15.21 -19.65
CA GLU A 123 8.23 14.36 -18.53
C GLU A 123 7.18 15.03 -17.62
N PHE A 124 7.34 16.33 -17.35
CA PHE A 124 6.39 17.12 -16.57
C PHE A 124 5.02 17.14 -17.25
N ARG A 125 4.98 17.40 -18.55
CA ARG A 125 3.74 17.38 -19.35
C ARG A 125 3.10 15.99 -19.33
N GLU A 126 3.88 14.92 -19.47
CA GLU A 126 3.40 13.53 -19.40
C GLU A 126 2.83 13.18 -18.02
N ARG A 127 3.44 13.68 -16.94
CA ARG A 127 2.92 13.52 -15.58
C ARG A 127 1.54 14.17 -15.45
N LEU A 128 1.40 15.44 -15.88
CA LEU A 128 0.12 16.17 -15.87
C LEU A 128 -0.93 15.50 -16.76
N ALA A 129 -0.52 15.00 -17.93
CA ALA A 129 -1.36 14.23 -18.85
C ALA A 129 -1.82 12.88 -18.26
N GLY A 130 -1.32 12.51 -17.08
CA GLY A 130 -1.83 11.39 -16.30
C GLY A 130 -3.33 11.46 -16.01
N SER A 131 -3.93 12.64 -16.03
CA SER A 131 -5.37 12.90 -15.91
C SER A 131 -5.99 13.41 -17.23
N ALA A 132 -5.39 13.10 -18.39
CA ALA A 132 -5.80 13.60 -19.70
C ALA A 132 -7.29 13.38 -20.01
N ARG A 133 -7.90 12.28 -19.53
CA ARG A 133 -9.34 12.02 -19.70
C ARG A 133 -10.23 13.14 -19.16
N VAL A 134 -9.78 13.83 -18.10
CA VAL A 134 -10.52 14.94 -17.48
C VAL A 134 -10.21 16.23 -18.23
N HIS A 135 -8.92 16.49 -18.47
CA HIS A 135 -8.44 17.71 -19.15
C HIS A 135 -8.91 17.85 -20.59
N GLN A 136 -9.00 16.76 -21.35
CA GLN A 136 -9.40 16.76 -22.76
C GLN A 136 -10.92 16.94 -22.96
N ASN A 137 -11.72 16.64 -21.94
CA ASN A 137 -13.17 16.77 -22.01
C ASN A 137 -13.67 18.18 -21.68
N MET A 138 -12.80 19.05 -21.16
CA MET A 138 -13.07 20.48 -21.01
C MET A 138 -12.79 21.19 -22.34
N GLN A 139 -13.86 21.55 -23.05
CA GLN A 139 -13.86 22.07 -24.42
C GLN A 139 -14.43 23.49 -24.48
N GLY A 140 -13.95 24.36 -23.59
CA GLY A 140 -14.45 25.74 -23.45
C GLY A 140 -15.97 25.77 -23.25
N LEU A 141 -16.65 26.68 -23.95
CA LEU A 141 -18.11 26.83 -23.89
C LEU A 141 -18.89 25.59 -24.38
N ASN A 142 -18.25 24.66 -25.09
CA ASN A 142 -18.85 23.40 -25.55
C ASN A 142 -18.73 22.26 -24.53
N THR A 143 -18.18 22.52 -23.34
CA THR A 143 -18.06 21.53 -22.26
C THR A 143 -19.43 20.95 -21.91
N SER A 144 -19.49 19.61 -21.82
CA SER A 144 -20.71 18.89 -21.42
C SER A 144 -20.90 18.89 -19.90
N GLU A 145 -22.14 18.65 -19.45
CA GLU A 145 -22.44 18.48 -18.02
C GLU A 145 -21.59 17.39 -17.35
N CYS A 146 -21.46 16.23 -18.02
CA CYS A 146 -20.68 15.10 -17.52
C CYS A 146 -19.18 15.43 -17.42
N ALA A 147 -18.63 16.16 -18.39
CA ALA A 147 -17.24 16.59 -18.37
C ALA A 147 -16.96 17.53 -17.20
N LEU A 148 -17.85 18.50 -16.94
CA LEU A 148 -17.73 19.39 -15.80
C LEU A 148 -17.86 18.64 -14.46
N GLU A 149 -18.81 17.71 -14.34
CA GLU A 149 -18.92 16.87 -13.14
C GLU A 149 -17.66 16.01 -12.89
N ASP A 150 -17.04 15.47 -13.94
CA ASP A 150 -15.78 14.73 -13.84
C ASP A 150 -14.63 15.63 -13.40
N PHE A 151 -14.57 16.85 -13.92
CA PHE A 151 -13.56 17.85 -13.57
C PHE A 151 -13.67 18.26 -12.10
N ILE A 152 -14.89 18.52 -11.62
CA ILE A 152 -15.15 18.84 -10.20
C ILE A 152 -14.83 17.66 -9.30
N GLU A 153 -15.17 16.42 -9.70
CA GLU A 153 -14.86 15.25 -8.89
C GLU A 153 -13.35 14.97 -8.83
N GLN A 154 -12.64 15.19 -9.93
CA GLN A 154 -11.18 15.10 -9.98
C GLN A 154 -10.53 16.13 -9.04
N SER A 155 -11.04 17.36 -8.98
CA SER A 155 -10.47 18.39 -8.11
C SER A 155 -10.65 18.09 -6.62
N ARG A 156 -11.57 17.20 -6.24
CA ARG A 156 -11.72 16.78 -4.85
C ARG A 156 -10.60 15.85 -4.40
N GLN A 157 -9.98 15.12 -5.33
CA GLN A 157 -8.95 14.12 -5.08
C GLN A 157 -7.56 14.75 -5.14
N ALA A 158 -7.13 15.39 -4.04
CA ALA A 158 -5.89 16.17 -4.01
C ALA A 158 -4.65 15.37 -4.45
N CYS A 159 -4.58 14.06 -4.16
CA CYS A 159 -3.46 13.21 -4.59
C CYS A 159 -3.37 13.03 -6.12
N LYS A 160 -4.46 13.28 -6.84
CA LYS A 160 -4.51 13.22 -8.30
C LYS A 160 -4.30 14.59 -8.99
N LEU A 161 -3.99 15.64 -8.21
CA LEU A 161 -3.61 16.97 -8.69
C LEU A 161 -2.10 17.10 -8.63
N SER A 162 -1.42 16.80 -9.73
CA SER A 162 0.05 16.72 -9.82
C SER A 162 0.75 17.99 -9.32
N LEU A 163 0.16 19.17 -9.51
CA LEU A 163 0.75 20.44 -9.05
C LEU A 163 0.60 20.68 -7.55
N ALA A 164 -0.29 19.96 -6.87
CA ALA A 164 -0.67 20.27 -5.50
C ALA A 164 0.50 20.14 -4.50
N ARG A 165 1.47 19.25 -4.78
CA ARG A 165 2.70 19.13 -3.96
C ARG A 165 3.61 20.36 -3.97
N TYR A 166 3.50 21.20 -5.00
CA TYR A 166 4.31 22.42 -5.13
C TYR A 166 3.55 23.66 -4.65
N LEU A 167 2.23 23.56 -4.49
CA LEU A 167 1.34 24.70 -4.20
C LEU A 167 0.69 24.64 -2.83
N PHE A 168 0.69 23.46 -2.19
CA PHE A 168 0.42 23.32 -0.77
C PHE A 168 1.72 23.17 0.01
N THR A 169 1.76 23.74 1.20
CA THR A 169 2.84 23.52 2.15
C THR A 169 2.58 22.25 2.99
N PRO A 170 3.63 21.57 3.49
CA PRO A 170 3.46 20.44 4.40
C PRO A 170 2.59 20.76 5.63
N ASP A 171 2.74 21.95 6.21
CA ASP A 171 1.98 22.39 7.40
C ASP A 171 0.47 22.48 7.11
N GLU A 172 0.09 23.04 5.95
CA GLU A 172 -1.31 23.10 5.53
C GLU A 172 -1.91 21.71 5.33
N VAL A 173 -1.14 20.80 4.72
CA VAL A 173 -1.57 19.41 4.50
C VAL A 173 -1.76 18.69 5.83
N VAL A 174 -0.83 18.83 6.77
CA VAL A 174 -0.97 18.24 8.11
C VAL A 174 -2.19 18.84 8.82
N ALA A 175 -2.42 20.15 8.72
CA ALA A 175 -3.60 20.78 9.29
C ALA A 175 -4.91 20.19 8.70
N GLU A 176 -4.96 19.92 7.38
CA GLU A 176 -6.13 19.28 6.78
C GLU A 176 -6.30 17.80 7.12
N ILE A 177 -5.20 17.06 7.28
CA ILE A 177 -5.23 15.69 7.80
C ILE A 177 -5.87 15.69 9.20
N LEU A 178 -5.44 16.61 10.06
CA LEU A 178 -5.93 16.73 11.44
C LEU A 178 -7.41 17.08 11.56
N LYS A 179 -8.01 17.75 10.56
CA LYS A 179 -9.46 18.01 10.54
C LYS A 179 -10.30 16.76 10.28
N GLN A 180 -9.71 15.73 9.68
CA GLN A 180 -10.41 14.51 9.27
C GLN A 180 -10.25 13.36 10.27
N VAL A 181 -9.43 13.53 11.31
CA VAL A 181 -9.12 12.46 12.28
C VAL A 181 -9.30 12.96 13.70
N ARG A 182 -9.51 12.02 14.63
CA ARG A 182 -9.36 12.30 16.06
C ARG A 182 -7.90 12.12 16.45
N VAL A 183 -7.47 12.82 17.48
CA VAL A 183 -6.10 12.80 17.96
C VAL A 183 -6.11 12.55 19.45
N SER A 184 -5.15 11.75 19.94
CA SER A 184 -4.86 11.66 21.37
C SER A 184 -3.36 11.62 21.63
N ARG A 185 -2.96 11.70 22.90
CA ARG A 185 -1.56 11.58 23.30
C ARG A 185 -1.03 10.16 23.11
N GLY A 186 0.18 10.09 22.57
CA GLY A 186 1.01 8.90 22.53
C GLY A 186 2.37 9.13 23.17
N VAL A 187 3.18 8.07 23.22
CA VAL A 187 4.56 8.12 23.69
C VAL A 187 5.44 7.50 22.62
N LYS A 188 6.43 8.25 22.12
CA LYS A 188 7.42 7.70 21.18
C LYS A 188 8.16 6.55 21.84
N VAL A 189 8.24 5.42 21.14
CA VAL A 189 9.04 4.28 21.58
C VAL A 189 10.06 3.97 20.51
N PRO A 190 11.37 3.97 20.84
CA PRO A 190 12.39 3.51 19.91
C PRO A 190 12.12 2.09 19.44
N LEU A 191 12.36 1.83 18.15
CA LEU A 191 12.27 0.48 17.57
C LEU A 191 13.56 -0.33 17.81
N THR A 192 14.47 0.15 18.65
CA THR A 192 15.87 -0.28 18.81
C THR A 192 16.09 -1.58 19.58
N GLY A 193 15.04 -2.21 20.12
CA GLY A 193 15.18 -3.33 21.06
C GLY A 193 15.73 -4.61 20.42
N GLU A 194 14.94 -5.27 19.58
CA GLU A 194 15.22 -6.63 19.09
C GLU A 194 15.77 -6.68 17.66
N HIS A 195 15.66 -5.57 16.92
CA HIS A 195 15.97 -5.51 15.50
C HIS A 195 16.86 -4.30 15.19
N PRO A 196 18.20 -4.48 15.14
CA PRO A 196 19.15 -3.36 15.04
C PRO A 196 19.04 -2.56 13.74
N TYR A 197 18.47 -3.15 12.68
CA TYR A 197 18.37 -2.57 11.34
C TYR A 197 17.19 -1.61 11.15
N VAL A 198 16.26 -1.56 12.11
CA VAL A 198 14.98 -0.85 11.89
C VAL A 198 15.18 0.67 11.78
N ASN A 199 16.01 1.26 12.63
CA ASN A 199 16.25 2.70 12.58
C ASN A 199 17.00 3.09 11.30
N GLU A 200 18.04 2.32 10.93
CA GLU A 200 18.79 2.56 9.69
C GLU A 200 17.87 2.45 8.46
N GLU A 201 17.01 1.44 8.40
CA GLU A 201 16.04 1.32 7.32
C GLU A 201 15.01 2.48 7.33
N ALA A 202 14.54 2.89 8.50
CA ALA A 202 13.61 4.02 8.61
C ALA A 202 14.25 5.32 8.11
N GLU A 203 15.51 5.58 8.47
CA GLU A 203 16.29 6.73 8.00
C GLU A 203 16.53 6.65 6.49
N HIS A 204 16.91 5.48 5.97
CA HIS A 204 17.06 5.25 4.54
C HIS A 204 15.76 5.51 3.79
N ALA A 205 14.65 4.92 4.24
CA ALA A 205 13.33 5.09 3.63
C ALA A 205 12.90 6.57 3.62
N LEU A 206 13.07 7.29 4.74
CA LEU A 206 12.81 8.73 4.81
C LEU A 206 13.70 9.55 3.88
N ALA A 207 14.96 9.16 3.69
CA ALA A 207 15.90 9.86 2.82
C ALA A 207 15.57 9.69 1.32
N GLN A 208 14.97 8.55 0.96
CA GLN A 208 14.53 8.25 -0.41
C GLN A 208 13.19 8.92 -0.78
N LEU A 209 12.36 9.29 0.21
CA LEU A 209 11.14 10.04 -0.07
C LEU A 209 11.46 11.42 -0.66
N PRO A 210 10.59 11.95 -1.55
CA PRO A 210 10.68 13.35 -1.92
C PRO A 210 10.45 14.26 -0.70
N ASP A 211 11.03 15.47 -0.76
CA ASP A 211 11.17 16.32 0.43
C ASP A 211 9.83 16.74 1.04
N PHE A 212 8.81 16.95 0.19
CA PHE A 212 7.44 17.26 0.61
C PHE A 212 6.83 16.12 1.43
N GLU A 213 6.86 14.89 0.90
CA GLU A 213 6.40 13.67 1.56
C GLU A 213 7.13 13.42 2.87
N ALA A 214 8.45 13.50 2.85
CA ALA A 214 9.30 13.27 4.02
C ALA A 214 8.97 14.27 5.14
N THR A 215 8.70 15.53 4.79
CA THR A 215 8.34 16.57 5.76
C THR A 215 6.98 16.31 6.38
N VAL A 216 5.95 15.99 5.59
CA VAL A 216 4.62 15.65 6.11
C VAL A 216 4.70 14.42 7.02
N LEU A 217 5.40 13.36 6.60
CA LEU A 217 5.53 12.14 7.41
C LEU A 217 6.26 12.40 8.73
N ARG A 218 7.35 13.18 8.71
CA ARG A 218 8.06 13.59 9.92
C ARG A 218 7.15 14.37 10.86
N GLN A 219 6.37 15.33 10.38
CA GLN A 219 5.46 16.09 11.26
C GLN A 219 4.39 15.21 11.91
N LEU A 220 3.83 14.25 11.17
CA LEU A 220 2.85 13.30 11.71
C LEU A 220 3.49 12.36 12.75
N TYR A 221 4.68 11.84 12.46
CA TYR A 221 5.39 10.95 13.36
C TYR A 221 5.94 11.69 14.60
N ASP A 222 6.49 12.89 14.42
CA ASP A 222 7.27 13.56 15.45
C ASP A 222 6.43 14.16 16.58
N ALA A 223 5.14 14.38 16.33
CA ALA A 223 4.22 14.94 17.29
C ALA A 223 3.90 14.03 18.49
N ALA A 224 4.34 12.77 18.48
CA ALA A 224 4.01 11.77 19.51
C ALA A 224 2.49 11.63 19.74
N LYS A 225 1.71 11.73 18.66
CA LYS A 225 0.25 11.68 18.64
C LYS A 225 -0.24 10.33 18.14
N ILE A 226 -1.39 9.88 18.63
CA ILE A 226 -2.13 8.77 18.02
C ILE A 226 -3.24 9.35 17.17
N TYR A 227 -3.35 8.86 15.94
CA TYR A 227 -4.35 9.27 14.97
C TYR A 227 -5.46 8.23 14.89
N TRP A 228 -6.69 8.66 15.10
CA TRP A 228 -7.85 7.79 15.18
C TRP A 228 -8.84 8.12 14.08
N VAL A 229 -9.46 7.08 13.53
CA VAL A 229 -10.60 7.26 12.65
C VAL A 229 -11.72 8.01 13.39
N SER A 230 -12.38 8.89 12.66
CA SER A 230 -13.50 9.71 13.11
C SER A 230 -14.67 9.59 12.12
N GLU A 231 -15.82 10.13 12.49
CA GLU A 231 -16.95 10.28 11.55
C GLU A 231 -16.58 11.16 10.34
N ALA A 232 -15.68 12.13 10.53
CA ALA A 232 -15.18 12.99 9.47
C ALA A 232 -14.13 12.32 8.58
N THR A 233 -13.60 11.14 8.96
CA THR A 233 -12.65 10.42 8.12
C THR A 233 -13.41 9.78 6.97
N PRO A 234 -13.16 10.13 5.70
CA PRO A 234 -13.84 9.50 4.58
C PRO A 234 -13.34 8.07 4.34
N SER A 235 -14.21 7.23 3.77
CA SER A 235 -13.84 5.93 3.16
C SER A 235 -13.87 6.00 1.63
N THR A 236 -14.00 7.20 1.06
CA THR A 236 -13.98 7.39 -0.38
C THR A 236 -12.56 7.26 -0.91
N LEU A 237 -12.39 6.54 -2.02
CA LEU A 237 -11.12 6.39 -2.70
C LEU A 237 -10.50 7.75 -3.00
N ASN A 238 -9.18 7.83 -2.81
CA ASN A 238 -8.36 9.02 -3.12
C ASN A 238 -8.66 10.25 -2.27
N ALA A 239 -9.35 10.08 -1.14
CA ALA A 239 -9.41 11.12 -0.12
C ALA A 239 -8.01 11.35 0.49
N LEU A 240 -7.78 12.57 1.00
CA LEU A 240 -6.52 12.94 1.65
C LEU A 240 -6.20 12.02 2.83
N VAL A 241 -7.21 11.71 3.64
CA VAL A 241 -7.13 10.67 4.68
C VAL A 241 -8.25 9.67 4.43
N GLU A 242 -7.90 8.46 4.01
CA GLU A 242 -8.84 7.38 3.75
C GLU A 242 -8.87 6.43 4.94
N TYR A 243 -10.05 5.96 5.33
CA TYR A 243 -10.22 4.75 6.14
C TYR A 243 -10.72 3.65 5.21
N PRO A 244 -9.84 2.88 4.54
CA PRO A 244 -10.25 1.96 3.50
C PRO A 244 -11.23 0.93 4.06
N LEU A 245 -12.27 0.61 3.28
CA LEU A 245 -13.28 -0.38 3.68
C LEU A 245 -12.59 -1.70 4.05
N THR A 246 -13.15 -2.44 5.00
CA THR A 246 -12.63 -3.73 5.50
C THR A 246 -11.23 -3.73 6.12
N THR A 247 -10.60 -2.56 6.29
CA THR A 247 -9.31 -2.43 6.96
C THR A 247 -9.47 -1.73 8.30
N VAL A 248 -8.41 -1.71 9.10
CA VAL A 248 -8.34 -0.95 10.35
C VAL A 248 -7.08 -0.11 10.29
N VAL A 249 -6.97 0.76 9.30
CA VAL A 249 -5.81 1.63 9.08
C VAL A 249 -6.29 2.99 8.56
N LEU A 250 -5.55 4.06 8.82
CA LEU A 250 -5.70 5.30 8.05
C LEU A 250 -4.65 5.30 6.94
N VAL A 251 -5.06 5.63 5.73
CA VAL A 251 -4.16 5.84 4.61
C VAL A 251 -4.13 7.32 4.29
N VAL A 252 -2.95 7.94 4.39
CA VAL A 252 -2.73 9.33 3.98
C VAL A 252 -2.27 9.34 2.53
N LYS A 253 -3.04 9.98 1.66
CA LYS A 253 -2.75 10.13 0.22
C LYS A 253 -2.40 11.59 -0.06
N LEU A 254 -1.11 11.87 -0.17
CA LEU A 254 -0.62 13.25 -0.18
C LEU A 254 -0.98 13.97 -1.49
N PRO A 255 -1.24 15.30 -1.44
CA PRO A 255 -1.56 16.07 -2.65
C PRO A 255 -0.47 15.97 -3.72
N GLY A 256 -0.86 15.70 -4.97
CA GLY A 256 0.05 15.53 -6.12
C GLY A 256 1.07 14.38 -6.04
N SER A 257 0.88 13.48 -5.07
CA SER A 257 1.78 12.37 -4.79
C SER A 257 1.15 11.03 -5.12
N ASP A 258 1.96 10.15 -5.69
CA ASP A 258 1.70 8.73 -5.84
C ASP A 258 2.14 7.90 -4.62
N ILE A 259 2.71 8.56 -3.60
CA ILE A 259 3.13 7.92 -2.35
C ILE A 259 1.98 7.96 -1.34
N GLU A 260 1.77 6.82 -0.68
CA GLU A 260 0.82 6.67 0.41
C GLU A 260 1.54 6.36 1.72
N PHE A 261 0.99 6.85 2.82
CA PHE A 261 1.40 6.44 4.17
C PHE A 261 0.29 5.66 4.83
N GLU A 262 0.63 4.61 5.57
CA GLU A 262 -0.32 3.85 6.37
C GLU A 262 -0.05 4.07 7.86
N LEU A 263 -1.08 4.54 8.58
CA LEU A 263 -1.12 4.61 10.03
C LEU A 263 -1.88 3.37 10.52
N LYS A 264 -1.13 2.30 10.82
CA LYS A 264 -1.73 1.00 11.14
C LYS A 264 -2.50 1.04 12.46
N ARG A 265 -3.72 0.49 12.45
CA ARG A 265 -4.64 0.31 13.59
C ARG A 265 -5.02 1.61 14.29
N ALA A 266 -5.73 2.44 13.54
CA ALA A 266 -6.24 3.75 13.96
C ALA A 266 -7.61 3.69 14.67
N GLY A 267 -7.91 2.59 15.36
CA GLY A 267 -9.22 2.35 15.96
C GLY A 267 -10.32 2.02 14.96
N THR A 268 -11.54 1.84 15.47
CA THR A 268 -12.76 1.68 14.67
C THR A 268 -13.56 2.99 14.64
N ARG A 269 -14.46 3.14 13.65
CA ARG A 269 -15.37 4.30 13.53
C ARG A 269 -16.27 4.51 14.75
N SER A 270 -16.32 3.57 15.72
CA SER A 270 -17.09 3.78 16.93
C SER A 270 -16.60 5.01 17.70
N TYR A 271 -17.50 5.96 17.93
CA TYR A 271 -17.22 7.18 18.68
C TYR A 271 -16.72 6.89 20.11
N ARG A 272 -17.35 5.91 20.79
CA ARG A 272 -17.03 5.56 22.20
C ARG A 272 -16.05 4.39 22.35
N ARG A 273 -15.95 3.53 21.34
CA ARG A 273 -15.13 2.31 21.39
C ARG A 273 -14.12 2.25 20.25
N PRO A 274 -13.16 3.19 20.18
CA PRO A 274 -12.13 3.15 19.15
C PRO A 274 -11.33 1.84 19.23
N ILE A 275 -11.13 1.27 20.42
CA ILE A 275 -10.46 -0.02 20.62
C ILE A 275 -11.25 -0.90 21.59
N ASP A 276 -11.05 -2.21 21.48
CA ASP A 276 -11.81 -3.21 22.24
C ASP A 276 -10.99 -4.50 22.47
N VAL A 277 -11.43 -5.35 23.40
CA VAL A 277 -10.83 -6.67 23.64
C VAL A 277 -11.79 -7.75 23.20
N ARG A 278 -11.33 -8.67 22.35
CA ARG A 278 -12.14 -9.77 21.82
C ARG A 278 -11.43 -11.09 22.03
N TYR A 279 -12.15 -12.07 22.55
CA TYR A 279 -11.68 -13.45 22.55
C TYR A 279 -12.41 -14.31 21.52
N VAL A 280 -13.71 -14.05 21.31
CA VAL A 280 -14.57 -14.79 20.38
C VAL A 280 -15.13 -13.86 19.31
N TYR A 281 -15.18 -14.34 18.07
CA TYR A 281 -15.91 -13.72 16.97
C TYR A 281 -16.67 -14.80 16.22
N GLU A 282 -17.97 -14.58 15.98
CA GLU A 282 -18.86 -15.57 15.33
C GLU A 282 -18.77 -16.97 15.95
N GLY A 283 -18.70 -17.03 17.29
CA GLY A 283 -18.64 -18.28 18.06
C GLY A 283 -17.29 -19.01 18.03
N LYS A 284 -16.24 -18.43 17.42
CA LYS A 284 -14.90 -19.03 17.37
C LYS A 284 -13.86 -18.14 18.06
N PRO A 285 -12.85 -18.72 18.74
CA PRO A 285 -11.74 -17.96 19.25
C PRO A 285 -11.04 -17.19 18.13
N VAL A 286 -10.77 -15.91 18.35
CA VAL A 286 -9.97 -15.11 17.42
C VAL A 286 -8.49 -15.42 17.60
N ALA A 287 -7.72 -15.31 16.51
CA ALA A 287 -6.28 -15.48 16.56
C ALA A 287 -5.67 -14.48 17.57
N PRO A 288 -4.55 -14.82 18.24
CA PRO A 288 -3.93 -13.96 19.23
C PRO A 288 -3.77 -12.51 18.77
N THR A 289 -3.34 -12.31 17.52
CA THR A 289 -3.10 -10.99 16.90
C THR A 289 -4.38 -10.13 16.75
N HIS A 290 -5.56 -10.75 16.77
CA HIS A 290 -6.86 -10.08 16.62
C HIS A 290 -7.58 -9.83 17.96
N ARG A 291 -7.00 -10.26 19.08
CA ARG A 291 -7.63 -10.10 20.40
C ARG A 291 -7.68 -8.66 20.89
N PHE A 292 -6.81 -7.81 20.35
CA PHE A 292 -6.83 -6.37 20.60
C PHE A 292 -7.43 -5.66 19.38
N HIS A 293 -8.75 -5.52 19.39
CA HIS A 293 -9.50 -5.00 18.24
C HIS A 293 -9.33 -3.48 18.15
N GLY A 294 -9.13 -2.97 16.94
CA GLY A 294 -8.92 -1.53 16.70
C GLY A 294 -7.47 -1.05 16.87
N ALA A 295 -6.58 -1.81 17.50
CA ALA A 295 -5.18 -1.42 17.77
C ALA A 295 -4.18 -2.53 17.42
N ASN A 296 -2.86 -2.23 17.45
CA ASN A 296 -1.82 -3.25 17.26
C ASN A 296 -1.27 -3.75 18.59
N MET A 297 -0.79 -4.99 18.56
CA MET A 297 0.13 -5.47 19.58
C MET A 297 1.55 -4.99 19.29
N GLY A 298 2.22 -4.36 20.25
CA GLY A 298 3.51 -3.71 20.04
C GLY A 298 4.63 -4.66 19.64
N TRP A 299 4.61 -5.90 20.12
CA TRP A 299 5.58 -6.92 19.72
C TRP A 299 5.42 -7.34 18.24
N LEU A 300 4.19 -7.34 17.69
CA LEU A 300 3.96 -7.59 16.25
C LEU A 300 4.50 -6.44 15.40
N VAL A 301 4.26 -5.20 15.83
CA VAL A 301 4.78 -4.01 15.14
C VAL A 301 6.30 -4.05 15.10
N HIS A 302 6.95 -4.43 16.21
CA HIS A 302 8.40 -4.57 16.25
C HIS A 302 8.89 -5.68 15.33
N TRP A 303 8.23 -6.85 15.37
CA TRP A 303 8.58 -7.97 14.53
C TRP A 303 8.44 -7.63 13.04
N GLU A 304 7.30 -7.08 12.64
CA GLU A 304 7.04 -6.65 11.25
C GLU A 304 8.09 -5.63 10.79
N ALA A 305 8.34 -4.58 11.59
CA ALA A 305 9.33 -3.57 11.28
C ALA A 305 10.73 -4.18 11.11
N GLY A 306 11.10 -5.10 12.01
CA GLY A 306 12.35 -5.84 11.96
C GLY A 306 12.48 -6.71 10.71
N ALA A 307 11.45 -7.49 10.40
CA ALA A 307 11.43 -8.39 9.26
C ALA A 307 11.48 -7.61 7.93
N ALA A 308 10.70 -6.55 7.79
CA ALA A 308 10.70 -5.68 6.62
C ALA A 308 12.04 -4.94 6.44
N ALA A 309 12.65 -4.45 7.53
CA ALA A 309 13.93 -3.77 7.47
C ALA A 309 15.06 -4.68 6.99
N ILE A 310 15.16 -5.88 7.57
CA ILE A 310 16.16 -6.87 7.16
C ILE A 310 15.93 -7.25 5.69
N LEU A 311 14.69 -7.58 5.32
CA LEU A 311 14.39 -7.98 3.94
C LEU A 311 14.77 -6.87 2.95
N SER A 312 14.49 -5.61 3.27
CA SER A 312 14.82 -4.47 2.41
C SER A 312 16.33 -4.33 2.21
N GLN A 313 17.12 -4.41 3.28
CA GLN A 313 18.58 -4.37 3.20
C GLN A 313 19.15 -5.53 2.39
N LEU A 314 18.73 -6.77 2.69
CA LEU A 314 19.18 -7.96 1.97
C LEU A 314 18.83 -7.86 0.48
N TYR A 315 17.62 -7.43 0.15
CA TYR A 315 17.15 -7.29 -1.22
C TYR A 315 17.97 -6.25 -2.00
N ARG A 316 18.31 -5.11 -1.39
CA ARG A 316 19.21 -4.12 -2.01
C ARG A 316 20.60 -4.68 -2.27
N LEU A 317 21.19 -5.39 -1.30
CA LEU A 317 22.51 -5.99 -1.46
C LEU A 317 22.57 -7.09 -2.53
N VAL A 318 21.44 -7.76 -2.80
CA VAL A 318 21.34 -8.80 -3.82
C VAL A 318 20.98 -8.23 -5.20
N HIS A 319 19.98 -7.37 -5.27
CA HIS A 319 19.35 -6.97 -6.53
C HIS A 319 19.70 -5.55 -6.98
N GLY A 320 20.40 -4.76 -6.14
CA GLY A 320 20.78 -3.39 -6.46
C GLY A 320 19.61 -2.41 -6.56
N CYS A 321 18.43 -2.81 -6.07
CA CYS A 321 17.24 -1.98 -6.10
C CYS A 321 16.41 -2.14 -4.83
N GLU A 322 15.50 -1.20 -4.60
CA GLU A 322 14.60 -1.20 -3.45
C GLU A 322 13.67 -2.43 -3.44
N ALA A 323 13.51 -3.06 -2.26
CA ALA A 323 12.51 -4.11 -2.10
C ALA A 323 11.08 -3.54 -2.27
N PRO A 324 10.18 -4.27 -2.95
CA PRO A 324 8.78 -3.88 -3.14
C PRO A 324 7.94 -4.13 -1.88
N VAL A 325 8.43 -3.69 -0.72
CA VAL A 325 7.82 -3.93 0.60
C VAL A 325 7.52 -2.63 1.33
N SER A 326 6.49 -2.65 2.17
CA SER A 326 6.22 -1.56 3.11
C SER A 326 7.30 -1.44 4.17
N ARG A 327 7.60 -0.22 4.60
CA ARG A 327 8.66 0.08 5.58
C ARG A 327 8.09 0.84 6.75
N THR A 328 8.40 0.38 7.96
CA THR A 328 8.05 1.08 9.19
C THR A 328 9.04 2.21 9.44
N ILE A 329 8.54 3.44 9.49
CA ILE A 329 9.34 4.63 9.83
C ILE A 329 9.42 4.82 11.34
N GLY A 330 8.39 4.42 12.06
CA GLY A 330 8.35 4.57 13.50
C GLY A 330 7.12 3.93 14.13
N SER A 331 7.08 3.95 15.46
CA SER A 331 5.88 3.59 16.23
C SER A 331 5.69 4.51 17.42
N THR A 332 4.42 4.68 17.81
CA THR A 332 4.00 5.44 18.98
C THR A 332 3.14 4.55 19.86
N SER A 333 3.46 4.44 21.14
CA SER A 333 2.62 3.75 22.12
C SER A 333 1.38 4.59 22.44
N ILE A 334 0.23 3.93 22.54
CA ILE A 334 -1.04 4.57 22.86
C ILE A 334 -1.07 4.89 24.35
N TYR A 335 -1.10 6.19 24.69
CA TYR A 335 -1.10 6.65 26.08
C TYR A 335 -2.52 7.03 26.53
N THR A 336 -3.22 7.81 25.71
CA THR A 336 -4.63 8.12 25.91
C THR A 336 -5.50 7.74 24.73
N ILE A 337 -6.80 7.63 24.97
CA ILE A 337 -7.84 7.26 24.01
C ILE A 337 -8.87 8.39 23.98
N PRO A 338 -9.29 8.87 22.80
CA PRO A 338 -10.28 9.94 22.70
C PRO A 338 -11.67 9.43 23.07
N ILE A 339 -12.32 10.06 24.06
CA ILE A 339 -13.64 9.70 24.58
C ILE A 339 -14.48 10.96 24.76
N ASP A 340 -15.64 11.03 24.11
CA ASP A 340 -16.64 12.09 24.26
C ASP A 340 -16.06 13.54 24.21
N GLY A 341 -15.03 13.77 23.40
CA GLY A 341 -14.37 15.08 23.22
C GLY A 341 -13.21 15.36 24.20
N ASP A 342 -12.91 14.44 25.10
CA ASP A 342 -11.76 14.45 26.01
C ASP A 342 -10.85 13.22 25.75
N GLU A 343 -9.86 13.00 26.62
CA GLU A 343 -8.93 11.88 26.58
C GLU A 343 -8.93 11.07 27.87
N ALA A 344 -9.06 9.74 27.77
CA ALA A 344 -8.87 8.83 28.89
C ALA A 344 -7.51 8.13 28.82
N HIS A 345 -6.79 8.04 29.94
CA HIS A 345 -5.60 7.19 30.02
C HIS A 345 -5.97 5.73 29.73
N ILE A 346 -5.15 5.01 28.97
CA ILE A 346 -5.47 3.65 28.50
C ILE A 346 -5.81 2.67 29.62
N LEU A 347 -5.13 2.77 30.77
CA LEU A 347 -5.45 1.95 31.94
C LEU A 347 -6.82 2.29 32.53
N LYS A 348 -7.20 3.57 32.57
CA LYS A 348 -8.51 4.00 33.05
C LYS A 348 -9.59 3.52 32.08
N TYR A 349 -9.38 3.69 30.78
CA TYR A 349 -10.30 3.25 29.73
C TYR A 349 -10.71 1.78 29.87
N PHE A 350 -9.77 0.89 30.13
CA PHE A 350 -10.04 -0.54 30.29
C PHE A 350 -10.47 -0.99 31.69
N THR A 351 -10.42 -0.10 32.70
CA THR A 351 -10.70 -0.45 34.10
C THR A 351 -11.98 0.18 34.63
N ASP A 352 -12.37 1.35 34.13
CA ASP A 352 -13.52 2.10 34.63
C ASP A 352 -14.73 1.96 33.68
N ALA A 353 -15.82 1.38 34.20
CA ALA A 353 -17.04 1.13 33.45
C ALA A 353 -17.67 2.43 32.90
N GLN A 354 -17.57 3.54 33.62
CA GLN A 354 -18.08 4.83 33.15
C GLN A 354 -17.27 5.37 31.97
N THR A 355 -15.95 5.21 32.00
CA THR A 355 -15.05 5.64 30.93
C THR A 355 -15.18 4.76 29.68
N PHE A 356 -15.30 3.43 29.82
CA PHE A 356 -15.47 2.53 28.67
C PHE A 356 -16.88 2.63 28.07
N GLY A 357 -17.90 2.70 28.92
CA GLY A 357 -19.30 2.74 28.54
C GLY A 357 -19.90 1.35 28.25
N GLU A 358 -20.83 1.32 27.31
CA GLU A 358 -21.57 0.10 26.93
C GLU A 358 -20.64 -1.01 26.44
N GLY A 359 -20.88 -2.25 26.90
CA GLY A 359 -20.06 -3.41 26.56
C GLY A 359 -18.86 -3.64 27.49
N PHE A 360 -18.78 -2.91 28.62
CA PHE A 360 -17.66 -3.02 29.56
C PHE A 360 -17.52 -4.43 30.11
N ASP A 361 -18.60 -5.03 30.63
CA ASP A 361 -18.54 -6.36 31.26
C ASP A 361 -18.11 -7.44 30.26
N GLU A 362 -18.61 -7.38 29.02
CA GLU A 362 -18.22 -8.28 27.94
C GLU A 362 -16.73 -8.11 27.56
N MET A 363 -16.26 -6.86 27.50
CA MET A 363 -14.84 -6.57 27.27
C MET A 363 -13.98 -7.12 28.41
N ARG A 364 -14.41 -6.99 29.67
CA ARG A 364 -13.72 -7.54 30.84
C ARG A 364 -13.63 -9.06 30.77
N GLU A 365 -14.73 -9.74 30.45
CA GLU A 365 -14.74 -11.20 30.26
C GLU A 365 -13.79 -11.62 29.13
N ALA A 366 -13.86 -10.93 27.97
CA ALA A 366 -12.96 -11.20 26.85
C ALA A 366 -11.48 -10.97 27.20
N MET A 367 -11.19 -9.99 28.07
CA MET A 367 -9.85 -9.72 28.58
C MET A 367 -9.34 -10.84 29.48
N GLU A 368 -10.17 -11.35 30.40
CA GLU A 368 -9.83 -12.51 31.25
C GLU A 368 -9.52 -13.75 30.40
N GLN A 369 -10.38 -14.05 29.42
CA GLN A 369 -10.19 -15.16 28.50
C GLN A 369 -8.90 -15.00 27.67
N THR A 370 -8.63 -13.78 27.21
CA THR A 370 -7.42 -13.44 26.46
C THR A 370 -6.15 -13.64 27.28
N ILE A 371 -6.14 -13.17 28.53
CA ILE A 371 -5.01 -13.39 29.45
C ILE A 371 -4.80 -14.87 29.71
N ALA A 372 -5.87 -15.60 30.05
CA ALA A 372 -5.77 -17.03 30.29
C ALA A 372 -5.23 -17.79 29.06
N ALA A 373 -5.63 -17.37 27.85
CA ALA A 373 -5.10 -17.92 26.62
C ALA A 373 -3.63 -17.56 26.38
N PHE A 374 -3.21 -16.31 26.61
CA PHE A 374 -1.80 -15.93 26.49
C PHE A 374 -0.89 -16.71 27.44
N ARG A 375 -1.32 -16.97 28.68
CA ARG A 375 -0.55 -17.81 29.63
C ARG A 375 -0.30 -19.21 29.06
N ARG A 376 -1.33 -19.82 28.45
CA ARG A 376 -1.23 -21.16 27.83
C ARG A 376 -0.40 -21.15 26.55
N GLU A 377 -0.55 -20.11 25.73
CA GLU A 377 0.03 -20.05 24.38
C GLU A 377 1.49 -19.59 24.35
N ARG A 378 1.93 -18.85 25.38
CA ARG A 378 3.23 -18.16 25.38
C ARG A 378 4.11 -18.44 26.59
N ASP A 379 3.67 -19.33 27.48
CA ASP A 379 4.36 -19.58 28.76
C ASP A 379 4.66 -18.28 29.53
N TRP A 380 3.71 -17.34 29.46
CA TRP A 380 3.83 -16.02 30.06
C TRP A 380 3.14 -16.02 31.41
N ASP A 381 3.87 -15.79 32.50
CA ASP A 381 3.33 -15.73 33.86
C ASP A 381 3.57 -14.33 34.48
N PRO A 382 2.66 -13.37 34.27
CA PRO A 382 2.80 -12.04 34.85
C PRO A 382 2.53 -12.09 36.36
N PRO A 383 3.16 -11.18 37.15
CA PRO A 383 2.87 -11.09 38.57
C PRO A 383 1.36 -10.87 38.81
N PRO A 384 0.77 -11.53 39.83
CA PRO A 384 -0.61 -11.29 40.19
C PRO A 384 -0.73 -9.88 40.76
N VAL A 385 -1.45 -9.02 40.03
CA VAL A 385 -1.82 -7.69 40.52
C VAL A 385 -3.30 -7.78 40.91
N PRO A 386 -3.66 -7.47 42.16
CA PRO A 386 -5.05 -7.59 42.61
C PRO A 386 -5.97 -6.57 41.92
N GLU A 387 -7.27 -6.86 41.98
CA GLU A 387 -8.37 -5.98 41.54
C GLU A 387 -8.47 -5.75 40.01
N ALA A 388 -9.45 -4.95 39.59
CA ALA A 388 -9.76 -4.71 38.18
C ALA A 388 -8.59 -4.09 37.41
N LEU A 389 -7.80 -3.23 38.05
CA LEU A 389 -6.61 -2.62 37.45
C LEU A 389 -5.55 -3.67 37.10
N GLY A 390 -5.41 -4.71 37.93
CA GLY A 390 -4.42 -5.76 37.70
C GLY A 390 -4.61 -6.51 36.39
N LEU A 391 -5.85 -6.89 36.07
CA LEU A 391 -6.17 -7.50 34.78
C LEU A 391 -5.81 -6.58 33.61
N THR A 392 -6.16 -5.29 33.71
CA THR A 392 -5.85 -4.29 32.69
C THR A 392 -4.34 -4.14 32.48
N VAL A 393 -3.57 -4.08 33.56
CA VAL A 393 -2.10 -3.96 33.51
C VAL A 393 -1.50 -5.20 32.86
N GLN A 394 -1.97 -6.39 33.24
CA GLN A 394 -1.53 -7.63 32.58
C GLN A 394 -1.82 -7.57 31.08
N PHE A 395 -3.04 -7.20 30.68
CA PHE A 395 -3.41 -7.10 29.27
C PHE A 395 -2.54 -6.09 28.52
N CYS A 396 -2.42 -4.86 29.02
CA CYS A 396 -1.63 -3.80 28.39
C CYS A 396 -0.13 -4.14 28.34
N THR A 397 0.39 -4.89 29.32
CA THR A 397 1.78 -5.37 29.31
C THR A 397 1.99 -6.39 28.19
N GLN A 398 1.02 -7.27 27.95
CA GLN A 398 1.15 -8.29 26.92
C GLN A 398 0.93 -7.73 25.52
N VAL A 399 -0.08 -6.88 25.34
CA VAL A 399 -0.38 -6.33 24.02
C VAL A 399 0.51 -5.14 23.69
N THR A 400 1.03 -4.37 24.66
CA THR A 400 1.82 -3.13 24.42
C THR A 400 1.21 -2.26 23.31
N PRO A 401 0.09 -1.57 23.56
CA PRO A 401 -0.68 -0.87 22.53
C PRO A 401 0.14 0.13 21.71
N LYS A 402 0.18 -0.04 20.37
CA LYS A 402 0.94 0.84 19.47
C LYS A 402 0.20 1.20 18.19
N GLN A 403 0.58 2.33 17.61
CA GLN A 403 0.33 2.72 16.22
C GLN A 403 1.66 2.76 15.47
N ALA A 404 1.68 2.20 14.27
CA ALA A 404 2.85 2.19 13.39
C ALA A 404 2.64 3.13 12.21
N TYR A 405 3.73 3.74 11.74
CA TYR A 405 3.75 4.67 10.61
C TYR A 405 4.55 3.99 9.50
N LEU A 406 3.91 3.74 8.37
CA LEU A 406 4.51 3.03 7.26
C LEU A 406 4.51 3.88 5.98
N THR A 407 5.52 3.66 5.15
CA THR A 407 5.57 4.12 3.76
C THR A 407 5.76 2.92 2.82
N GLY A 408 5.66 3.16 1.51
CA GLY A 408 5.67 2.09 0.52
C GLY A 408 4.47 1.17 0.70
N THR A 409 3.28 1.76 0.84
CA THR A 409 2.00 1.05 1.02
C THR A 409 1.05 1.37 -0.13
N SER A 410 -0.07 0.65 -0.22
CA SER A 410 -1.17 1.02 -1.12
C SER A 410 -2.51 0.62 -0.51
N SER A 411 -3.52 1.48 -0.56
CA SER A 411 -4.91 1.11 -0.20
C SER A 411 -5.60 0.27 -1.27
N PHE A 412 -5.04 0.19 -2.49
CA PHE A 412 -5.59 -0.59 -3.59
C PHE A 412 -5.16 -2.06 -3.53
N ARG A 413 -5.75 -2.80 -2.59
CA ARG A 413 -5.46 -4.23 -2.33
C ARG A 413 -6.00 -5.12 -3.45
N LEU A 414 -5.30 -6.21 -3.77
CA LEU A 414 -5.64 -7.08 -4.91
C LEU A 414 -7.05 -7.68 -4.82
N ASP A 415 -7.46 -8.11 -3.62
CA ASP A 415 -8.80 -8.65 -3.41
C ASP A 415 -9.89 -7.60 -3.60
N GLN A 416 -9.71 -6.41 -3.03
CA GLN A 416 -10.64 -5.28 -3.18
C GLN A 416 -10.73 -4.81 -4.62
N LEU A 417 -9.59 -4.63 -5.31
CA LEU A 417 -9.56 -4.27 -6.72
C LEU A 417 -10.34 -5.26 -7.59
N ALA A 418 -10.15 -6.56 -7.36
CA ALA A 418 -10.85 -7.60 -8.12
C ALA A 418 -12.34 -7.67 -7.82
N ASP A 419 -12.75 -7.33 -6.61
CA ASP A 419 -14.16 -7.24 -6.23
C ASP A 419 -14.82 -5.95 -6.74
N TYR A 420 -14.12 -4.83 -6.66
CA TYR A 420 -14.59 -3.51 -7.10
C TYR A 420 -14.72 -3.38 -8.61
N LEU A 421 -13.87 -4.06 -9.39
CA LEU A 421 -14.03 -4.14 -10.86
C LEU A 421 -14.98 -5.28 -11.30
N GLY A 422 -15.56 -6.02 -10.35
CA GLY A 422 -16.62 -7.00 -10.61
C GLY A 422 -17.99 -6.36 -10.89
N SER A 423 -18.96 -7.15 -11.32
CA SER A 423 -20.32 -6.66 -11.66
C SER A 423 -20.99 -5.88 -10.52
N ASP A 424 -20.82 -6.36 -9.30
CA ASP A 424 -21.44 -5.80 -8.09
C ASP A 424 -20.53 -4.81 -7.38
N GLY A 425 -19.40 -4.45 -8.01
CA GLY A 425 -18.36 -3.61 -7.44
C GLY A 425 -18.88 -2.28 -6.87
N PRO A 426 -19.66 -1.50 -7.63
CA PRO A 426 -20.24 -0.25 -7.13
C PRO A 426 -21.13 -0.47 -5.91
N GLN A 427 -21.94 -1.53 -5.87
CA GLN A 427 -22.74 -1.83 -4.68
C GLN A 427 -21.84 -2.12 -3.47
N ARG A 428 -20.84 -2.99 -3.62
CA ARG A 428 -19.88 -3.33 -2.55
C ARG A 428 -19.11 -2.13 -2.02
N TYR A 429 -18.91 -1.11 -2.86
CA TYR A 429 -18.22 0.11 -2.49
C TYR A 429 -19.16 1.16 -1.89
N PHE A 430 -20.26 1.52 -2.56
CA PHE A 430 -21.13 2.62 -2.14
C PHE A 430 -22.09 2.25 -1.01
N GLU A 431 -22.52 1.00 -0.88
CA GLU A 431 -23.44 0.58 0.18
C GLU A 431 -22.82 0.76 1.59
N PRO A 432 -21.57 0.31 1.87
CA PRO A 432 -20.90 0.63 3.14
C PRO A 432 -20.66 2.12 3.40
N LEU A 433 -20.72 2.97 2.37
CA LEU A 433 -20.61 4.43 2.48
C LEU A 433 -21.96 5.09 2.77
N GLY A 434 -23.02 4.32 3.01
CA GLY A 434 -24.38 4.84 3.22
C GLY A 434 -25.03 5.37 1.93
N LYS A 435 -24.52 4.97 0.76
CA LYS A 435 -25.02 5.38 -0.57
C LYS A 435 -25.53 4.17 -1.37
N PRO A 436 -26.56 3.44 -0.92
CA PRO A 436 -27.05 2.25 -1.64
C PRO A 436 -27.61 2.57 -3.04
N ALA A 437 -28.07 3.81 -3.27
CA ALA A 437 -28.53 4.29 -4.56
C ALA A 437 -27.48 5.24 -5.17
N TYR A 438 -26.54 4.69 -5.93
CA TYR A 438 -25.55 5.45 -6.70
C TYR A 438 -26.01 5.70 -8.14
N ARG A 439 -25.63 6.84 -8.71
CA ARG A 439 -25.88 7.17 -10.12
C ARG A 439 -24.95 6.37 -11.02
N ARG A 440 -25.40 6.15 -12.26
CA ARG A 440 -24.60 5.46 -13.28
C ARG A 440 -23.24 6.14 -13.52
N ASP A 441 -23.18 7.47 -13.53
CA ASP A 441 -21.94 8.22 -13.68
C ASP A 441 -21.02 8.16 -12.45
N GLU A 442 -21.57 7.95 -11.25
CA GLU A 442 -20.75 7.70 -10.05
C GLU A 442 -20.09 6.32 -10.15
N ALA A 443 -20.83 5.31 -10.60
CA ALA A 443 -20.28 3.98 -10.88
C ALA A 443 -19.21 4.04 -11.98
N ARG A 444 -19.40 4.82 -13.05
CA ARG A 444 -18.37 5.04 -14.08
C ARG A 444 -17.10 5.65 -13.51
N ARG A 445 -17.20 6.79 -12.80
CA ARG A 445 -16.05 7.47 -12.18
C ARG A 445 -15.29 6.56 -11.22
N PHE A 446 -16.04 5.72 -10.50
CA PHE A 446 -15.46 4.68 -9.66
C PHE A 446 -14.63 3.66 -10.47
N ALA A 447 -15.16 3.13 -11.58
CA ALA A 447 -14.36 2.29 -12.49
C ALA A 447 -13.13 3.03 -13.03
N ASP A 448 -13.29 4.28 -13.46
CA ASP A 448 -12.21 5.07 -14.05
C ASP A 448 -11.04 5.25 -13.07
N ALA A 449 -11.34 5.54 -11.80
CA ALA A 449 -10.33 5.68 -10.76
C ALA A 449 -9.55 4.37 -10.52
N LEU A 450 -10.23 3.22 -10.53
CA LEU A 450 -9.60 1.91 -10.36
C LEU A 450 -8.78 1.50 -11.58
N LEU A 451 -9.31 1.72 -12.78
CA LEU A 451 -8.65 1.40 -14.05
C LEU A 451 -7.41 2.26 -14.26
N GLU A 452 -7.46 3.53 -13.89
CA GLU A 452 -6.28 4.41 -13.89
C GLU A 452 -5.17 3.84 -12.98
N GLU A 453 -5.53 3.35 -11.79
CA GLU A 453 -4.57 2.79 -10.84
C GLU A 453 -3.89 1.52 -11.36
N ILE A 454 -4.65 0.61 -11.98
CA ILE A 454 -4.10 -0.69 -12.44
C ILE A 454 -3.53 -0.66 -13.86
N LEU A 455 -3.84 0.35 -14.67
CA LEU A 455 -3.31 0.47 -16.04
C LEU A 455 -2.19 1.50 -16.17
N GLY A 456 -1.96 2.33 -15.15
CA GLY A 456 -0.97 3.41 -15.14
C GLY A 456 -1.37 4.61 -16.00
N VAL A 457 -1.86 4.38 -17.22
CA VAL A 457 -2.55 5.37 -18.05
C VAL A 457 -3.79 4.72 -18.62
N TYR A 458 -4.94 5.37 -18.46
CA TYR A 458 -6.24 4.83 -18.82
C TYR A 458 -6.94 5.70 -19.86
N THR A 459 -7.54 5.04 -20.85
CA THR A 459 -8.34 5.67 -21.91
C THR A 459 -9.79 5.22 -21.79
N PRO A 460 -10.74 6.09 -21.42
CA PRO A 460 -12.15 5.70 -21.31
C PRO A 460 -12.72 5.16 -22.62
N PRO A 461 -13.59 4.14 -22.60
CA PRO A 461 -14.25 3.66 -23.80
C PRO A 461 -15.31 4.67 -24.27
N ALA A 462 -15.36 4.93 -25.57
CA ALA A 462 -16.38 5.76 -26.21
C ALA A 462 -17.62 4.93 -26.56
N VAL A 463 -18.28 4.37 -25.54
CA VAL A 463 -19.48 3.54 -25.72
C VAL A 463 -20.59 3.97 -24.77
N GLU A 464 -21.83 3.81 -25.23
CA GLU A 464 -22.97 3.69 -24.34
C GLU A 464 -22.95 2.31 -23.68
N TYR A 465 -23.46 2.22 -22.46
CA TYR A 465 -23.52 1.00 -21.66
C TYR A 465 -24.84 0.98 -20.88
N ASP A 466 -25.30 -0.15 -20.38
CA ASP A 466 -26.52 -0.20 -19.58
C ASP A 466 -26.20 -0.39 -18.09
N HIS A 467 -25.11 -1.10 -17.80
CA HIS A 467 -24.68 -1.42 -16.45
C HIS A 467 -23.16 -1.41 -16.30
N TYR A 468 -22.69 -1.33 -15.05
CA TYR A 468 -21.28 -1.20 -14.70
C TYR A 468 -20.37 -2.25 -15.36
N ALA A 469 -20.78 -3.52 -15.35
CA ALA A 469 -19.98 -4.60 -15.93
C ALA A 469 -19.70 -4.40 -17.44
N GLN A 470 -20.68 -3.89 -18.20
CA GLN A 470 -20.51 -3.60 -19.63
C GLN A 470 -19.54 -2.45 -19.86
N TYR A 471 -19.56 -1.42 -18.99
CA TYR A 471 -18.58 -0.34 -19.04
C TYR A 471 -17.16 -0.85 -18.84
N VAL A 472 -16.93 -1.66 -17.79
CA VAL A 472 -15.61 -2.23 -17.50
C VAL A 472 -15.15 -3.14 -18.63
N GLU A 473 -16.05 -3.94 -19.23
CA GLU A 473 -15.74 -4.76 -20.40
C GLU A 473 -15.33 -3.93 -21.60
N ALA A 474 -16.07 -2.88 -21.92
CA ALA A 474 -15.73 -1.96 -22.99
C ALA A 474 -14.39 -1.24 -22.73
N ALA A 475 -14.11 -0.88 -21.49
CA ALA A 475 -12.85 -0.26 -21.10
C ALA A 475 -11.65 -1.18 -21.39
N PHE A 476 -11.75 -2.48 -21.10
CA PHE A 476 -10.71 -3.45 -21.45
C PHE A 476 -10.69 -3.83 -22.94
N ALA A 477 -11.75 -3.52 -23.70
CA ALA A 477 -11.80 -3.71 -25.14
C ALA A 477 -11.09 -2.57 -25.92
N VAL A 478 -10.87 -1.40 -25.31
CA VAL A 478 -10.06 -0.33 -25.88
C VAL A 478 -8.63 -0.86 -26.14
N PRO A 479 -8.10 -0.82 -27.38
CA PRO A 479 -6.83 -1.47 -27.73
C PRO A 479 -5.65 -1.05 -26.84
N GLN A 480 -5.54 0.24 -26.52
CA GLN A 480 -4.49 0.78 -25.66
C GLN A 480 -4.58 0.22 -24.24
N ASN A 481 -5.79 0.16 -23.66
CA ASN A 481 -6.00 -0.41 -22.32
C ASN A 481 -5.72 -1.91 -22.32
N ARG A 482 -6.14 -2.63 -23.38
CA ARG A 482 -5.89 -4.07 -23.51
C ARG A 482 -4.39 -4.38 -23.54
N ALA A 483 -3.63 -3.60 -24.32
CA ALA A 483 -2.18 -3.72 -24.41
C ALA A 483 -1.51 -3.45 -23.06
N ARG A 484 -1.90 -2.36 -22.37
CA ARG A 484 -1.40 -2.02 -21.02
C ARG A 484 -1.73 -3.11 -20.00
N ALA A 485 -2.96 -3.62 -20.01
CA ALA A 485 -3.38 -4.68 -19.09
C ALA A 485 -2.58 -5.98 -19.29
N ASN A 486 -2.29 -6.37 -20.54
CA ASN A 486 -1.43 -7.52 -20.83
C ASN A 486 0.01 -7.27 -20.37
N HIS A 487 0.56 -6.09 -20.68
CA HIS A 487 1.90 -5.68 -20.27
C HIS A 487 2.05 -5.69 -18.75
N TRP A 488 1.15 -5.03 -18.03
CA TRP A 488 1.21 -4.93 -16.57
C TRP A 488 0.95 -6.26 -15.90
N TYR A 489 0.04 -7.10 -16.41
CA TYR A 489 -0.09 -8.47 -15.90
C TYR A 489 1.25 -9.22 -15.95
N VAL A 490 1.92 -9.24 -17.12
CA VAL A 490 3.22 -9.92 -17.25
C VAL A 490 4.28 -9.29 -16.33
N SER A 491 4.29 -7.96 -16.18
CA SER A 491 5.17 -7.27 -15.24
C SER A 491 4.90 -7.65 -13.78
N MET A 492 3.64 -7.73 -13.35
CA MET A 492 3.25 -8.16 -12.00
C MET A 492 3.67 -9.60 -11.74
N MET A 493 3.50 -10.47 -12.74
CA MET A 493 3.95 -11.86 -12.69
C MET A 493 5.47 -11.93 -12.49
N ARG A 494 6.24 -11.14 -13.25
CA ARG A 494 7.69 -11.01 -13.03
C ARG A 494 8.03 -10.53 -11.61
N GLN A 495 7.34 -9.51 -11.11
CA GLN A 495 7.57 -8.96 -9.75
C GLN A 495 7.30 -9.99 -8.64
N ILE A 496 6.21 -10.79 -8.76
CA ILE A 496 5.94 -11.93 -7.88
C ILE A 496 7.08 -12.94 -7.93
N GLY A 497 7.51 -13.32 -9.14
CA GLY A 497 8.60 -14.26 -9.36
C GLY A 497 9.90 -13.78 -8.70
N THR A 498 10.31 -12.54 -8.97
CA THR A 498 11.52 -11.95 -8.39
C THR A 498 11.45 -11.90 -6.87
N PHE A 499 10.37 -11.37 -6.30
CA PHE A 499 10.23 -11.23 -4.84
C PHE A 499 10.21 -12.60 -4.14
N TRP A 500 9.40 -13.53 -4.63
CA TRP A 500 9.31 -14.85 -4.00
C TRP A 500 10.56 -15.69 -4.23
N GLY A 501 11.16 -15.63 -5.42
CA GLY A 501 12.45 -16.28 -5.71
C GLY A 501 13.56 -15.79 -4.78
N ALA A 502 13.60 -14.49 -4.48
CA ALA A 502 14.52 -13.93 -3.50
C ALA A 502 14.29 -14.51 -2.10
N LEU A 503 13.02 -14.57 -1.64
CA LEU A 503 12.68 -15.20 -0.35
C LEU A 503 13.12 -16.67 -0.29
N LEU A 504 12.84 -17.46 -1.34
CA LEU A 504 13.31 -18.85 -1.43
C LEU A 504 14.84 -18.94 -1.36
N GLY A 505 15.54 -18.00 -2.00
CA GLY A 505 17.01 -17.92 -1.99
C GLY A 505 17.58 -17.58 -0.61
N PHE A 506 16.92 -16.71 0.14
CA PHE A 506 17.22 -16.40 1.54
C PHE A 506 16.85 -17.51 2.53
N ARG A 507 16.22 -18.59 2.05
CA ARG A 507 15.56 -19.60 2.88
C ARG A 507 14.49 -19.01 3.80
N ALA A 508 13.78 -18.00 3.31
CA ALA A 508 12.75 -17.26 4.02
C ALA A 508 11.33 -17.69 3.60
N GLY A 509 10.35 -17.44 4.47
CA GLY A 509 8.94 -17.64 4.17
C GLY A 509 8.04 -16.81 5.10
N SER A 510 6.84 -16.48 4.64
CA SER A 510 5.89 -15.60 5.35
C SER A 510 4.65 -16.30 5.89
N ASN A 511 4.56 -17.62 5.71
CA ASN A 511 3.35 -18.42 5.97
C ASN A 511 2.10 -17.88 5.23
N GLY A 512 2.32 -17.20 4.11
CA GLY A 512 1.33 -16.56 3.28
C GLY A 512 1.01 -15.11 3.59
N GLU A 513 1.40 -14.56 4.75
CA GLU A 513 0.93 -13.21 5.15
C GLU A 513 1.44 -12.11 4.21
N SER A 514 2.64 -12.27 3.62
CA SER A 514 3.15 -11.30 2.64
C SER A 514 2.55 -11.48 1.23
N PHE A 515 1.82 -12.57 0.97
CA PHE A 515 1.25 -12.89 -0.35
C PHE A 515 -0.29 -12.96 -0.36
N VAL A 516 -0.94 -12.87 0.79
CA VAL A 516 -2.40 -12.84 0.85
C VAL A 516 -2.92 -11.59 0.15
N ALA A 517 -3.95 -11.72 -0.68
CA ALA A 517 -4.40 -10.65 -1.57
C ALA A 517 -4.75 -9.33 -0.87
N ARG A 518 -5.27 -9.38 0.37
CA ARG A 518 -5.50 -8.18 1.21
C ARG A 518 -4.23 -7.43 1.62
N ASN A 519 -3.09 -8.08 1.55
CA ASN A 519 -1.76 -7.57 1.93
C ASN A 519 -0.89 -7.29 0.70
N VAL A 520 -1.40 -7.52 -0.52
CA VAL A 520 -0.71 -7.16 -1.76
C VAL A 520 -1.45 -6.00 -2.41
N GLY A 521 -0.76 -4.87 -2.56
CA GLY A 521 -1.28 -3.66 -3.17
C GLY A 521 -0.77 -3.50 -4.59
N LEU A 522 -1.59 -2.90 -5.45
CA LEU A 522 -1.14 -2.30 -6.70
C LEU A 522 -1.08 -0.80 -6.54
N LYS A 523 -0.08 -0.16 -7.13
CA LYS A 523 0.04 1.30 -7.10
C LYS A 523 0.45 1.83 -8.45
N ARG A 524 -0.28 2.84 -8.93
CA ARG A 524 0.16 3.69 -10.03
C ARG A 524 1.22 4.65 -9.48
N VAL A 525 2.42 4.59 -10.04
CA VAL A 525 3.57 5.41 -9.60
C VAL A 525 4.19 6.18 -10.76
N TRP A 526 4.73 7.36 -10.48
CA TRP A 526 5.58 8.10 -11.42
C TRP A 526 7.03 7.71 -11.18
N GLU A 527 7.66 7.03 -12.13
CA GLU A 527 9.03 6.56 -11.99
C GLU A 527 9.74 6.53 -13.34
N GLN A 528 10.98 7.04 -13.37
CA GLN A 528 11.80 7.12 -14.58
C GLN A 528 11.04 7.83 -15.71
N GLY A 529 10.45 8.98 -15.40
CA GLY A 529 9.78 9.85 -16.36
C GLY A 529 8.48 9.30 -16.93
N GLN A 530 7.87 8.27 -16.34
CA GLN A 530 6.63 7.68 -16.86
C GLN A 530 5.73 7.10 -15.77
N TRP A 531 4.43 7.00 -16.06
CA TRP A 531 3.48 6.30 -15.21
C TRP A 531 3.64 4.78 -15.33
N ARG A 532 3.86 4.12 -14.20
CA ARG A 532 4.02 2.66 -14.07
C ARG A 532 3.04 2.09 -13.06
N VAL A 533 2.91 0.77 -13.08
CA VAL A 533 2.18 0.02 -12.04
C VAL A 533 3.18 -0.84 -11.30
N LYS A 534 3.18 -0.73 -9.96
CA LYS A 534 4.02 -1.53 -9.07
C LYS A 534 3.18 -2.42 -8.17
N MET A 535 3.71 -3.59 -7.87
CA MET A 535 3.23 -4.43 -6.78
C MET A 535 3.95 -4.05 -5.50
N ILE A 536 3.20 -3.98 -4.40
CA ILE A 536 3.71 -3.73 -3.07
C ILE A 536 3.24 -4.86 -2.16
N PHE A 537 4.18 -5.61 -1.61
CA PHE A 537 3.92 -6.64 -0.60
C PHE A 537 3.94 -5.97 0.77
N MET A 538 2.85 -6.07 1.50
CA MET A 538 2.70 -5.47 2.82
C MET A 538 2.49 -6.58 3.84
N ASP A 539 2.59 -6.23 5.12
CA ASP A 539 2.35 -7.17 6.23
C ASP A 539 3.35 -8.34 6.25
N HIS A 540 4.43 -8.12 7.00
CA HIS A 540 5.53 -9.08 7.17
C HIS A 540 5.58 -9.63 8.60
N ASP A 541 4.43 -9.62 9.30
CA ASP A 541 4.31 -10.00 10.70
C ASP A 541 4.59 -11.49 10.97
N ASN A 542 4.63 -12.32 9.92
CA ASN A 542 5.05 -13.71 9.99
C ASN A 542 6.16 -14.08 8.99
N LEU A 543 6.94 -13.10 8.55
CA LEU A 543 8.14 -13.33 7.74
C LEU A 543 9.30 -13.81 8.61
N HIS A 544 9.90 -14.94 8.24
CA HIS A 544 11.10 -15.49 8.89
C HIS A 544 12.22 -15.65 7.87
N ILE A 545 13.41 -15.13 8.18
CA ILE A 545 14.63 -15.27 7.37
C ILE A 545 15.61 -16.17 8.15
N ILE A 546 15.89 -17.36 7.62
CA ILE A 546 16.70 -18.38 8.31
C ILE A 546 18.19 -18.06 8.16
N GLY A 547 19.00 -18.56 9.10
CA GLY A 547 20.44 -18.32 9.12
C GLY A 547 20.85 -17.07 9.90
N LYS A 548 19.89 -16.25 10.34
CA LYS A 548 20.12 -15.09 11.22
C LYS A 548 20.00 -15.44 12.71
N THR A 549 18.93 -16.13 13.09
CA THR A 549 18.61 -16.45 14.49
C THR A 549 19.00 -17.89 14.86
N ILE A 550 19.12 -18.77 13.86
CA ILE A 550 19.47 -20.17 14.03
C ILE A 550 20.73 -20.49 13.22
N ARG A 551 21.72 -21.10 13.87
CA ARG A 551 23.04 -21.41 13.29
C ARG A 551 22.98 -22.29 12.04
N ASN A 552 22.01 -23.20 12.01
CA ASN A 552 21.81 -24.14 10.92
C ASN A 552 20.46 -23.88 10.25
N PHE A 553 20.35 -24.26 8.98
CA PHE A 553 19.07 -24.31 8.30
C PHE A 553 18.29 -25.53 8.81
N HIS A 554 17.24 -25.29 9.60
CA HIS A 554 16.24 -26.28 10.04
C HIS A 554 15.08 -26.25 9.06
N PRO A 555 14.97 -27.19 8.11
CA PRO A 555 14.12 -27.03 6.94
C PRO A 555 12.62 -27.14 7.23
N TYR A 556 12.20 -27.81 8.32
CA TYR A 556 10.79 -28.14 8.53
C TYR A 556 9.89 -26.90 8.53
N TYR A 557 10.22 -25.94 9.39
CA TYR A 557 9.45 -24.70 9.54
C TYR A 557 9.48 -23.80 8.30
N PRO A 558 10.65 -23.37 7.77
CA PRO A 558 10.71 -22.48 6.60
C PRO A 558 10.11 -23.11 5.34
N VAL A 559 10.32 -24.40 5.08
CA VAL A 559 9.71 -25.07 3.91
C VAL A 559 8.20 -25.14 4.06
N SER A 560 7.68 -25.37 5.28
CA SER A 560 6.24 -25.29 5.52
C SER A 560 5.68 -23.89 5.23
N TYR A 561 6.44 -22.83 5.52
CA TYR A 561 6.02 -21.44 5.28
C TYR A 561 6.07 -21.09 3.80
N MET A 562 7.13 -21.48 3.10
CA MET A 562 7.24 -21.36 1.64
C MET A 562 6.11 -22.11 0.91
N PHE A 563 5.74 -23.28 1.41
CA PHE A 563 4.61 -24.05 0.89
C PHE A 563 3.27 -23.33 1.11
N GLN A 564 3.09 -22.62 2.23
CA GLN A 564 1.90 -21.80 2.40
C GLN A 564 1.95 -20.56 1.51
N ASP A 565 3.10 -19.88 1.40
CA ASP A 565 3.30 -18.75 0.47
C ASP A 565 2.87 -19.12 -0.96
N GLU A 566 3.27 -20.31 -1.45
CA GLU A 566 2.85 -20.84 -2.75
C GLU A 566 1.32 -20.81 -2.92
N LYS A 567 0.57 -21.25 -1.91
CA LYS A 567 -0.89 -21.34 -2.00
C LYS A 567 -1.53 -19.97 -2.08
N TYR A 568 -0.93 -18.96 -1.47
CA TYR A 568 -1.40 -17.58 -1.61
C TYR A 568 -0.96 -16.95 -2.93
N VAL A 569 0.17 -17.38 -3.51
CA VAL A 569 0.60 -16.96 -4.86
C VAL A 569 -0.27 -17.60 -5.95
N PHE A 570 -0.32 -18.93 -6.02
CA PHE A 570 -0.94 -19.67 -7.13
C PHE A 570 -2.36 -20.19 -6.84
N GLY A 571 -2.77 -20.23 -5.58
CA GLY A 571 -4.01 -20.86 -5.14
C GLY A 571 -3.79 -22.31 -4.69
N GLY A 572 -4.73 -22.83 -3.92
CA GLY A 572 -4.67 -24.20 -3.43
C GLY A 572 -5.51 -24.45 -2.19
N GLY A 573 -5.51 -25.70 -1.72
CA GLY A 573 -6.19 -26.09 -0.48
C GLY A 573 -5.44 -25.59 0.76
N VAL A 574 -6.10 -24.73 1.55
CA VAL A 574 -5.64 -24.30 2.87
C VAL A 574 -6.63 -24.84 3.91
N GLY A 575 -6.26 -25.90 4.61
CA GLY A 575 -7.19 -26.65 5.45
C GLY A 575 -8.30 -27.29 4.59
N THR A 576 -9.55 -27.02 4.94
CA THR A 576 -10.74 -27.53 4.22
C THR A 576 -11.24 -26.59 3.12
N HIS A 577 -10.55 -25.47 2.85
CA HIS A 577 -11.02 -24.43 1.93
C HIS A 577 -10.05 -24.25 0.76
N TYR A 578 -10.59 -24.18 -0.45
CA TYR A 578 -9.82 -23.79 -1.63
C TYR A 578 -9.71 -22.26 -1.68
N ARG A 579 -8.48 -21.74 -1.77
CA ARG A 579 -8.24 -20.30 -1.89
C ARG A 579 -7.75 -19.96 -3.30
N LYS A 580 -8.26 -18.86 -3.85
CA LYS A 580 -7.70 -18.25 -5.06
C LYS A 580 -6.41 -17.53 -4.68
N GLY A 581 -5.32 -17.83 -5.37
CA GLY A 581 -4.06 -17.10 -5.18
C GLY A 581 -4.04 -15.78 -5.94
N GLY A 582 -3.04 -14.95 -5.65
CA GLY A 582 -2.79 -13.67 -6.30
C GLY A 582 -2.73 -13.77 -7.82
N VAL A 583 -2.15 -14.84 -8.38
CA VAL A 583 -2.09 -15.05 -9.84
C VAL A 583 -3.49 -15.14 -10.45
N ALA A 584 -4.39 -15.94 -9.86
CA ALA A 584 -5.76 -16.07 -10.36
C ALA A 584 -6.57 -14.78 -10.18
N ILE A 585 -6.28 -14.01 -9.13
CA ILE A 585 -6.88 -12.70 -8.89
C ILE A 585 -6.42 -11.70 -9.96
N LEU A 586 -5.13 -11.66 -10.29
CA LEU A 586 -4.59 -10.82 -11.36
C LEU A 586 -5.14 -11.20 -12.73
N GLU A 587 -5.25 -12.49 -13.04
CA GLU A 587 -5.86 -12.98 -14.28
C GLU A 587 -7.30 -12.46 -14.44
N ARG A 588 -8.09 -12.50 -13.36
CA ARG A 588 -9.46 -11.95 -13.33
C ARG A 588 -9.45 -10.43 -13.45
N LEU A 589 -8.64 -9.76 -12.64
CA LEU A 589 -8.55 -8.31 -12.55
C LEU A 589 -8.24 -7.68 -13.91
N TYR A 590 -7.24 -8.23 -14.62
CA TYR A 590 -6.83 -7.74 -15.93
C TYR A 590 -7.58 -8.40 -17.10
N ARG A 591 -8.52 -9.32 -16.86
CA ARG A 591 -9.27 -10.06 -17.90
C ARG A 591 -8.34 -10.73 -18.92
N ILE A 592 -7.38 -11.51 -18.42
CA ILE A 592 -6.28 -12.06 -19.21
C ILE A 592 -6.71 -13.33 -19.95
N ASP A 593 -6.36 -13.41 -21.23
CA ASP A 593 -6.58 -14.62 -22.03
C ASP A 593 -5.57 -15.73 -21.70
N ARG A 594 -5.80 -16.92 -22.27
CA ARG A 594 -4.95 -18.10 -22.00
C ARG A 594 -3.51 -17.93 -22.48
N ALA A 595 -3.28 -17.23 -23.58
CA ALA A 595 -1.93 -17.08 -24.15
C ALA A 595 -1.08 -16.15 -23.27
N VAL A 596 -1.65 -15.02 -22.85
CA VAL A 596 -0.99 -14.07 -21.95
C VAL A 596 -0.86 -14.65 -20.54
N SER A 597 -1.84 -15.41 -20.04
CA SER A 597 -1.70 -16.16 -18.76
C SER A 597 -0.54 -17.15 -18.83
N ALA A 598 -0.42 -17.93 -19.91
CA ALA A 598 0.69 -18.85 -20.09
C ALA A 598 2.05 -18.12 -20.17
N GLN A 599 2.10 -16.95 -20.81
CA GLN A 599 3.30 -16.10 -20.79
C GLN A 599 3.63 -15.62 -19.37
N GLY A 600 2.65 -15.05 -18.66
CA GLY A 600 2.86 -14.58 -17.29
C GLY A 600 3.33 -15.69 -16.35
N ARG A 601 2.81 -16.92 -16.47
CA ARG A 601 3.28 -18.07 -15.69
C ARG A 601 4.74 -18.41 -15.98
N ARG A 602 5.17 -18.41 -17.25
CA ARG A 602 6.59 -18.58 -17.59
C ARG A 602 7.45 -17.49 -16.95
N GLU A 603 7.02 -16.23 -17.06
CA GLU A 603 7.74 -15.08 -16.52
C GLU A 603 7.86 -15.11 -14.98
N VAL A 604 6.85 -15.61 -14.25
CA VAL A 604 6.98 -15.87 -12.80
C VAL A 604 8.12 -16.86 -12.54
N TYR A 605 8.14 -18.00 -13.24
CA TYR A 605 9.13 -19.04 -12.97
C TYR A 605 10.54 -18.63 -13.40
N ASP A 606 10.69 -17.98 -14.56
CA ASP A 606 11.97 -17.47 -15.05
C ASP A 606 12.55 -16.41 -14.09
N ALA A 607 11.71 -15.46 -13.64
CA ALA A 607 12.12 -14.44 -12.68
C ALA A 607 12.43 -15.03 -11.30
N MET A 608 11.67 -16.03 -10.87
CA MET A 608 11.92 -16.76 -9.63
C MET A 608 13.24 -17.50 -9.66
N GLU A 609 13.55 -18.22 -10.75
CA GLU A 609 14.83 -18.90 -10.91
C GLU A 609 15.99 -17.90 -10.88
N ALA A 610 15.88 -16.81 -11.64
CA ALA A 610 16.90 -15.78 -11.71
C ALA A 610 17.14 -15.13 -10.34
N ALA A 611 16.09 -14.76 -9.62
CA ALA A 611 16.20 -14.15 -8.30
C ALA A 611 16.78 -15.14 -7.29
N TYR A 612 16.29 -16.38 -7.25
CA TYR A 612 16.79 -17.43 -6.38
C TYR A 612 18.31 -17.66 -6.54
N ARG A 613 18.77 -17.82 -7.78
CA ARG A 613 20.19 -18.02 -8.10
C ARG A 613 21.02 -16.79 -7.73
N THR A 614 20.55 -15.59 -8.09
CA THR A 614 21.22 -14.32 -7.76
C THR A 614 21.37 -14.14 -6.26
N THR A 615 20.31 -14.40 -5.49
CA THR A 615 20.31 -14.34 -4.03
C THR A 615 21.34 -15.29 -3.42
N GLN A 616 21.32 -16.57 -3.79
CA GLN A 616 22.27 -17.52 -3.21
C GLN A 616 23.71 -17.22 -3.61
N GLN A 617 23.95 -16.75 -4.84
CA GLN A 617 25.29 -16.34 -5.28
C GLN A 617 25.78 -15.11 -4.50
N ALA A 618 24.91 -14.13 -4.29
CA ALA A 618 25.22 -12.94 -3.51
C ALA A 618 25.54 -13.32 -2.06
N ILE A 619 24.77 -14.22 -1.41
CA ILE A 619 25.07 -14.67 -0.03
C ILE A 619 26.48 -15.28 0.06
N VAL A 620 26.93 -16.00 -0.96
CA VAL A 620 28.27 -16.63 -0.97
C VAL A 620 29.39 -15.65 -1.31
N ASN A 621 29.13 -14.60 -2.10
CA ASN A 621 30.19 -13.75 -2.65
C ASN A 621 30.25 -12.34 -2.08
N ASN A 622 29.19 -11.83 -1.46
CA ASN A 622 29.13 -10.49 -0.92
C ASN A 622 29.46 -10.53 0.59
N PRO A 623 30.64 -10.05 1.04
CA PRO A 623 31.03 -10.09 2.45
C PRO A 623 30.09 -9.28 3.36
N GLU A 624 29.53 -8.18 2.86
CA GLU A 624 28.55 -7.37 3.59
C GLU A 624 27.25 -8.15 3.79
N LEU A 625 26.76 -8.84 2.76
CA LEU A 625 25.59 -9.70 2.89
C LEU A 625 25.81 -10.87 3.86
N GLN A 626 27.03 -11.40 3.93
CA GLN A 626 27.38 -12.49 4.84
C GLN A 626 27.28 -12.11 6.31
N THR A 627 27.45 -10.82 6.67
CA THR A 627 27.36 -10.40 8.07
C THR A 627 25.96 -10.58 8.66
N PHE A 628 24.93 -10.75 7.82
CA PHE A 628 23.57 -11.02 8.25
C PHE A 628 23.32 -12.49 8.61
N PHE A 629 24.23 -13.40 8.28
CA PHE A 629 24.06 -14.84 8.45
C PHE A 629 25.17 -15.47 9.29
N PHE A 630 24.87 -16.56 9.98
CA PHE A 630 25.90 -17.37 10.62
C PHE A 630 26.86 -17.94 9.56
N PRO A 631 28.19 -17.94 9.78
CA PRO A 631 29.14 -18.49 8.82
C PRO A 631 28.86 -19.94 8.42
N SER A 632 28.41 -20.77 9.35
CA SER A 632 28.00 -22.15 9.09
C SER A 632 26.80 -22.26 8.15
N PHE A 633 25.86 -21.30 8.23
CA PHE A 633 24.73 -21.25 7.31
C PHE A 633 25.21 -20.92 5.89
N VAL A 634 26.08 -19.93 5.73
CA VAL A 634 26.65 -19.55 4.42
C VAL A 634 27.40 -20.73 3.79
N GLN A 635 28.27 -21.39 4.56
CA GLN A 635 29.05 -22.55 4.09
C GLN A 635 28.16 -23.72 3.63
N ARG A 636 27.00 -23.90 4.27
CA ARG A 636 26.11 -25.04 4.06
C ARG A 636 24.87 -24.71 3.23
N LEU A 637 24.75 -23.48 2.71
CA LEU A 637 23.56 -22.99 2.01
C LEU A 637 23.10 -23.91 0.87
N ARG A 638 24.06 -24.53 0.18
CA ARG A 638 23.87 -25.41 -1.00
C ARG A 638 23.63 -26.88 -0.66
N ASP A 639 23.74 -27.27 0.61
CA ASP A 639 23.53 -28.66 1.02
C ASP A 639 22.08 -29.08 0.79
N TRP A 640 21.13 -28.18 1.04
CA TRP A 640 19.72 -28.38 0.74
C TRP A 640 19.46 -28.67 -0.75
N ASP A 641 20.01 -27.87 -1.65
CA ASP A 641 19.82 -28.02 -3.10
C ASP A 641 20.44 -29.34 -3.60
N THR A 642 21.60 -29.68 -3.05
CA THR A 642 22.30 -30.94 -3.35
C THR A 642 21.45 -32.14 -2.95
N ILE A 643 20.84 -32.12 -1.77
CA ILE A 643 20.05 -33.24 -1.27
C ILE A 643 18.75 -33.38 -2.07
N ILE A 644 18.07 -32.27 -2.36
CA ILE A 644 16.83 -32.29 -3.17
C ILE A 644 17.09 -32.80 -4.58
N SER A 645 18.12 -32.28 -5.25
CA SER A 645 18.45 -32.69 -6.62
C SER A 645 18.75 -34.19 -6.72
N ARG A 646 19.30 -34.81 -5.67
CA ARG A 646 19.47 -36.27 -5.57
C ARG A 646 18.17 -37.01 -5.28
N TYR A 647 17.26 -36.43 -4.50
CA TYR A 647 15.98 -37.05 -4.12
C TYR A 647 14.96 -37.07 -5.26
N LEU A 648 14.78 -35.95 -5.96
CA LEU A 648 13.65 -35.76 -6.88
C LEU A 648 13.56 -36.80 -8.00
N PRO A 649 14.66 -37.25 -8.63
CA PRO A 649 14.62 -38.33 -9.63
C PRO A 649 14.25 -39.70 -9.05
N LEU A 650 14.36 -39.89 -7.73
CA LEU A 650 14.18 -41.17 -7.02
C LEU A 650 12.84 -41.29 -6.32
N ARG A 651 12.12 -40.18 -6.10
CA ARG A 651 10.96 -40.07 -5.19
C ARG A 651 9.82 -41.08 -5.40
N HIS A 652 9.73 -41.71 -6.57
CA HIS A 652 8.70 -42.69 -6.92
C HIS A 652 9.17 -44.16 -6.81
N ASP A 653 10.42 -44.39 -6.38
CA ASP A 653 11.02 -45.72 -6.19
C ASP A 653 11.41 -45.90 -4.70
N PRO A 654 10.61 -46.63 -3.91
CA PRO A 654 10.86 -46.79 -2.47
C PRO A 654 12.23 -47.37 -2.13
N ALA A 655 12.75 -48.29 -2.94
CA ALA A 655 14.06 -48.91 -2.69
C ALA A 655 15.19 -47.90 -2.90
N ARG A 656 15.09 -47.09 -3.96
CA ARG A 656 16.06 -46.02 -4.22
C ARG A 656 15.95 -44.87 -3.23
N VAL A 657 14.75 -44.56 -2.74
CA VAL A 657 14.55 -43.59 -1.66
C VAL A 657 15.24 -44.05 -0.37
N GLU A 658 15.14 -45.34 0.00
CA GLU A 658 15.85 -45.84 1.19
C GLU A 658 17.38 -45.73 1.04
N ALA A 659 17.92 -46.08 -0.13
CA ALA A 659 19.34 -45.87 -0.42
C ALA A 659 19.73 -44.38 -0.31
N TRP A 660 18.92 -43.48 -0.86
CA TRP A 660 19.12 -42.04 -0.74
C TRP A 660 19.09 -41.54 0.70
N ARG A 661 18.23 -42.10 1.58
CA ARG A 661 18.21 -41.73 3.01
C ARG A 661 19.57 -42.00 3.63
N GLU A 662 20.13 -43.18 3.38
CA GLU A 662 21.42 -43.57 3.94
C GLU A 662 22.57 -42.73 3.37
N GLU A 663 22.61 -42.52 2.07
CA GLU A 663 23.58 -41.62 1.43
C GLU A 663 23.48 -40.18 1.96
N THR A 664 22.26 -39.69 2.20
CA THR A 664 22.01 -38.36 2.75
C THR A 664 22.47 -38.24 4.20
N ARG A 665 22.26 -39.27 5.03
CA ARG A 665 22.81 -39.33 6.40
C ARG A 665 24.33 -39.25 6.36
N GLN A 666 24.98 -40.07 5.54
CA GLN A 666 26.44 -40.07 5.40
C GLN A 666 26.96 -38.71 4.93
N PHE A 667 26.32 -38.10 3.93
CA PHE A 667 26.66 -36.77 3.43
C PHE A 667 26.55 -35.68 4.51
N LEU A 668 25.44 -35.66 5.26
CA LEU A 668 25.19 -34.67 6.32
C LEU A 668 26.10 -34.88 7.53
N TYR A 669 26.36 -36.14 7.94
CA TYR A 669 27.30 -36.44 9.03
C TYR A 669 28.74 -36.06 8.67
N ALA A 670 29.17 -36.28 7.42
CA ALA A 670 30.48 -35.83 6.95
C ALA A 670 30.65 -34.30 6.96
N LYS A 671 29.55 -33.56 7.10
CA LYS A 671 29.51 -32.10 7.22
C LYS A 671 29.16 -31.62 8.63
N ASP A 672 29.25 -32.49 9.63
CA ASP A 672 28.96 -32.19 11.05
C ASP A 672 27.53 -31.71 11.32
N TYR A 673 26.54 -32.32 10.66
CA TYR A 673 25.14 -32.19 11.05
C TYR A 673 24.80 -33.15 12.19
N SER A 674 23.94 -32.72 13.12
CA SER A 674 23.43 -33.61 14.17
C SER A 674 22.47 -34.66 13.60
N GLU A 675 22.30 -35.78 14.31
CA GLU A 675 21.31 -36.80 13.97
C GLU A 675 19.89 -36.23 13.87
N GLN A 676 19.49 -35.41 14.85
CA GLN A 676 18.19 -34.75 14.86
C GLN A 676 17.97 -33.89 13.61
N LEU A 677 18.93 -33.05 13.26
CA LEU A 677 18.82 -32.17 12.10
C LEU A 677 18.85 -32.97 10.79
N THR A 678 19.67 -34.01 10.71
CA THR A 678 19.72 -34.93 9.57
C THR A 678 18.35 -35.59 9.34
N GLY A 679 17.72 -36.09 10.41
CA GLY A 679 16.38 -36.64 10.36
C GLY A 679 15.33 -35.59 9.93
N GLU A 680 15.48 -34.34 10.37
CA GLU A 680 14.62 -33.23 9.95
C GLU A 680 14.72 -32.96 8.44
N TYR A 681 15.92 -32.98 7.85
CA TYR A 681 16.12 -32.80 6.40
C TYR A 681 15.37 -33.86 5.61
N ILE A 682 15.64 -35.13 5.90
CA ILE A 682 15.04 -36.29 5.22
C ILE A 682 13.51 -36.21 5.32
N LYS A 683 12.99 -36.06 6.55
CA LYS A 683 11.55 -35.99 6.80
C LYS A 683 10.89 -34.83 6.06
N THR A 684 11.51 -33.65 6.05
CA THR A 684 10.94 -32.47 5.41
C THR A 684 10.88 -32.63 3.89
N ILE A 685 11.93 -33.17 3.28
CA ILE A 685 11.98 -33.40 1.83
C ILE A 685 10.90 -34.38 1.39
N GLU A 686 10.70 -35.47 2.14
CA GLU A 686 9.65 -36.45 1.84
C GLU A 686 8.26 -35.85 2.02
N LEU A 687 8.02 -35.16 3.14
CA LEU A 687 6.75 -34.53 3.48
C LEU A 687 6.32 -33.48 2.44
N TYR A 688 7.28 -32.72 1.91
CA TYR A 688 7.02 -31.64 0.94
C TYR A 688 7.48 -32.01 -0.48
N SER A 689 7.61 -33.30 -0.80
CA SER A 689 8.16 -33.78 -2.07
C SER A 689 7.44 -33.24 -3.31
N ASP A 690 6.11 -33.18 -3.30
CA ASP A 690 5.32 -32.62 -4.40
C ASP A 690 5.55 -31.12 -4.61
N PHE A 691 5.70 -30.37 -3.51
CA PHE A 691 6.06 -28.95 -3.56
C PHE A 691 7.45 -28.78 -4.16
N LEU A 692 8.45 -29.50 -3.65
CA LEU A 692 9.82 -29.41 -4.13
C LEU A 692 9.94 -29.82 -5.61
N ALA A 693 9.17 -30.82 -6.05
CA ALA A 693 9.15 -31.27 -7.45
C ALA A 693 8.65 -30.19 -8.42
N ARG A 694 7.70 -29.32 -8.01
CA ARG A 694 7.23 -28.21 -8.85
C ARG A 694 8.33 -27.16 -9.10
N TYR A 695 9.32 -27.08 -8.21
CA TYR A 695 10.42 -26.13 -8.28
C TYR A 695 11.77 -26.83 -8.50
N GLU A 696 11.79 -27.99 -9.14
CA GLU A 696 13.02 -28.74 -9.45
C GLU A 696 14.06 -27.90 -10.20
N PHE A 697 13.61 -26.95 -11.02
CA PHE A 697 14.46 -26.02 -11.76
C PHE A 697 15.30 -25.09 -10.87
N LEU A 698 14.92 -24.89 -9.61
CA LEU A 698 15.72 -24.13 -8.63
C LEU A 698 16.93 -24.92 -8.12
N TYR A 699 16.80 -26.24 -8.03
CA TYR A 699 17.78 -27.11 -7.38
C TYR A 699 18.73 -27.81 -8.36
N THR A 700 18.38 -27.80 -9.64
CA THR A 700 19.20 -28.38 -10.70
C THR A 700 20.25 -27.36 -11.15
N SER A 701 21.53 -27.73 -10.98
CA SER A 701 22.64 -26.98 -11.55
C SER A 701 22.61 -27.15 -13.07
N LYS A 702 22.66 -26.04 -13.80
CA LYS A 702 23.03 -26.03 -15.22
C LYS A 702 24.53 -25.89 -15.33
#